data_AF-A0A1G5Z4Y9-F1
#
_entry.id   AF-A0A1G5Z4Y9-F1
#
_cell.length_a   1.000
_cell.length_b   1.000
_cell.length_c   1.000
_cell.angle_alpha   90.00
_cell.angle_beta   90.00
_cell.angle_gamma   90.00
#
_symmetry.space_group_name_H-M   'P 1'
#
loop_
_entity.id
_entity.type
_entity.pdbx_description
1 polymer ?
#
loop_
_entity_poly.entity_id
_entity_poly.type
_entity_poly.pdbx_seq_one_letter_code
_entity_poly.pdbx_strand_id
1 'polypeptide(L)'
;MKNLQSILLLFGIFIFLFSCKDPEEIDPTVPISENPIRPPKGIVKTNLIGRVIDEQNNPLVGAIVQAGGRQTATDVNGIYTFSDVSIDGDRGYIEVSKAGYFDGHRVVEPYRDKLSQVPTLRLIEKKSIGTISAASGGKVGISGGIQVELPANAVENYSGQINVVASYINPTSHDFIARVPGDLIAENAQGKIGILESYGMAHIELLDNSGKELKIKASSKAILTLPIPPSMVAKAPASMEMWFFDEAKGIWKEEGKGTKQGSVYVGEVSHFSVWNFDKWNPFRFIPTTIKWLFDYLLGTTSPDGNPDMLTDLLKEMEGGKKGMSVHVTRKSTGSTVYHRNLTYPSKTSKNPFSADFTEDIRLPDGLDGQEKLVVKIYPLQPGGPEYPVNERYTPVPGETPVPMPEFVQSDDFEKVEKEYDADFTKAPTSKIEVIIPPVTPVDGKGAYIINVNGKTVNCDKNALRQGYAYASLRSGNKVLASAYAPIFNDGLFTINYFMKQKGPDLVNNVVLTIYDVQSGKKSKDIQISVNPSLPYQFKENISVCNEPNDPGNQTPTKIFTGSITISTTQQLQAFIDSAYTEVGSLSLSTAAIKDLGGISSLKKIGTLFIGQTNIETLGGLAEVEEITQAIRFQNNGNLRNIGFPKLITKNMAGGLYINTNPSLQSITFPNLEEIGSNGQEFSIYLNASLSSISMPKFRSITNASQFTLSNTLLKNLDFLANVTGNPSGYLVLDANNELINLNGIQKIVPQRGVWIRNNKKLETLNGAGLNVQDLYYTVIQDNPELKDISAITSKIKSGFQILINRNPKIESITFTNLERLVDFSGINISVSPGLKILDLPKLKEIQGFFIIDDAKALTSVNAPILEKISHRLYFATLYSLEALDFPELKDALSLEFYHTQGLKSLNGFNKLEKLSGTFSVNLAATPVPNLASINGLNSLKTAQAILINDDQNGSKLLEIKGFKALTDIQSVFSLTRLGKLSDVSGFANLTTVGQDFTILLTSLPKMHAFAKLNRVGTGASGTLTLHNNSELTDLDGFNALKTCSQLSINSNPKLTQINGLSGLEKIALGISITSNKLLNTLNGLANWTGATVNVSVSSNESLSDLCGLTKIAKEGTITNYSVSSNSYNPTLAQLKDGNCKK
;
A
#
# COMPACT_ATOMS: atom_id res chain seq x y z
N MET A 1 -62.84 13.94 18.03
CA MET A 1 -61.87 13.82 19.14
C MET A 1 -60.50 14.02 18.50
N LYS A 2 -59.78 15.15 18.65
CA LYS A 2 -59.40 15.89 19.88
C LYS A 2 -58.69 14.97 20.89
N ASN A 3 -57.49 15.39 21.32
CA ASN A 3 -56.58 14.80 22.32
C ASN A 3 -55.31 14.07 21.81
N LEU A 4 -54.66 14.58 20.75
CA LEU A 4 -53.22 14.31 20.51
C LEU A 4 -52.35 15.57 20.26
N GLN A 5 -52.97 16.77 20.21
CA GLN A 5 -52.27 18.06 20.01
C GLN A 5 -52.15 18.92 21.28
N SER A 6 -52.52 18.38 22.46
CA SER A 6 -52.71 19.19 23.68
C SER A 6 -51.79 18.82 24.85
N ILE A 7 -50.83 17.90 24.63
CA ILE A 7 -49.84 17.50 25.65
C ILE A 7 -48.43 18.08 25.34
N LEU A 8 -48.13 18.38 24.07
CA LEU A 8 -46.88 19.02 23.65
C LEU A 8 -46.75 20.53 23.96
N LEU A 9 -47.74 21.14 24.63
CA LEU A 9 -47.81 22.60 24.83
C LEU A 9 -47.74 23.06 26.30
N LEU A 10 -47.51 22.15 27.25
CA LEU A 10 -47.67 22.43 28.69
C LEU A 10 -46.52 22.00 29.61
N PHE A 11 -45.34 21.69 29.04
CA PHE A 11 -44.08 21.59 29.80
C PHE A 11 -42.99 22.56 29.30
N GLY A 12 -43.40 23.61 28.56
CA GLY A 12 -42.54 24.69 28.08
C GLY A 12 -42.41 25.90 29.01
N ILE A 13 -42.92 25.83 30.26
CA ILE A 13 -42.91 26.94 31.22
C ILE A 13 -42.57 26.43 32.63
N PHE A 14 -41.29 26.19 32.94
CA PHE A 14 -40.69 26.42 34.28
C PHE A 14 -39.14 26.27 34.32
N ILE A 15 -38.40 26.71 33.29
CA ILE A 15 -36.93 26.80 33.36
C ILE A 15 -36.46 28.21 32.98
N PHE A 16 -36.69 29.16 33.89
CA PHE A 16 -35.91 30.39 34.03
C PHE A 16 -36.09 30.92 35.45
N LEU A 17 -34.99 30.95 36.21
CA LEU A 17 -34.70 31.73 37.45
C LEU A 17 -33.72 30.94 38.34
N PHE A 18 -32.43 31.04 38.05
CA PHE A 18 -31.42 31.54 39.00
C PHE A 18 -30.15 31.90 38.20
N SER A 19 -29.45 32.96 38.60
CA SER A 19 -28.37 33.59 37.83
C SER A 19 -27.18 33.95 38.70
N CYS A 20 -25.97 33.84 38.14
CA CYS A 20 -24.70 34.53 38.44
C CYS A 20 -23.53 33.62 37.97
N LYS A 21 -22.47 34.11 37.33
CA LYS A 21 -22.03 35.48 36.99
C LYS A 21 -21.34 35.48 35.61
N ASP A 22 -21.36 36.62 34.94
CA ASP A 22 -20.67 36.84 33.67
C ASP A 22 -19.16 37.07 33.85
N PRO A 23 -18.31 36.62 32.91
CA PRO A 23 -17.04 37.24 32.57
C PRO A 23 -17.21 38.32 31.49
N GLU A 24 -16.28 39.27 31.43
CA GLU A 24 -16.38 40.54 30.70
C GLU A 24 -16.58 40.42 29.17
N GLU A 25 -17.35 41.36 28.59
CA GLU A 25 -17.48 41.51 27.14
C GLU A 25 -16.14 41.93 26.49
N ILE A 26 -15.80 41.30 25.37
CA ILE A 26 -14.64 41.69 24.55
C ILE A 26 -15.08 42.73 23.51
N ASP A 27 -14.35 43.84 23.44
CA ASP A 27 -14.61 44.96 22.53
C ASP A 27 -14.67 44.52 21.05
N PRO A 28 -15.79 44.72 20.33
CA PRO A 28 -15.96 44.30 18.95
C PRO A 28 -15.23 45.17 17.92
N THR A 29 -14.46 46.19 18.33
CA THR A 29 -13.75 47.10 17.41
C THR A 29 -12.35 46.61 16.99
N VAL A 30 -11.87 45.48 17.51
CA VAL A 30 -10.57 44.90 17.14
C VAL A 30 -10.63 44.21 15.77
N PRO A 31 -9.79 44.60 14.78
CA PRO A 31 -9.77 43.93 13.46
C PRO A 31 -9.28 42.48 13.54
N ILE A 32 -10.07 41.54 13.00
CA ILE A 32 -9.71 40.13 12.91
C ILE A 32 -8.64 39.94 11.82
N SER A 33 -7.48 39.39 12.17
CA SER A 33 -6.36 39.18 11.23
C SER A 33 -6.46 37.86 10.46
N GLU A 34 -6.01 37.87 9.19
CA GLU A 34 -6.06 36.70 8.30
C GLU A 34 -5.00 35.63 8.63
N ASN A 35 -5.17 34.90 9.74
CA ASN A 35 -4.58 33.56 9.92
C ASN A 35 -5.25 32.82 11.09
N PRO A 36 -5.88 31.64 10.85
CA PRO A 36 -6.34 30.76 11.92
C PRO A 36 -5.14 30.00 12.51
N ILE A 37 -4.29 30.70 13.24
CA ILE A 37 -3.17 30.13 13.99
C ILE A 37 -3.73 29.16 15.03
N ARG A 38 -3.34 27.89 14.97
CA ARG A 38 -3.55 26.90 16.05
C ARG A 38 -2.99 27.55 17.32
N PRO A 39 -3.79 27.79 18.39
CA PRO A 39 -3.40 28.67 19.48
C PRO A 39 -2.03 28.25 20.03
N PRO A 40 -1.02 29.14 20.03
CA PRO A 40 0.36 28.74 20.30
C PRO A 40 0.46 27.99 21.63
N LYS A 41 1.07 26.81 21.61
CA LYS A 41 1.27 26.02 22.85
C LYS A 41 2.21 26.73 23.83
N GLY A 42 2.93 27.74 23.34
CA GLY A 42 3.95 28.49 24.04
C GLY A 42 5.09 27.60 24.48
N ILE A 43 5.86 28.09 25.45
CA ILE A 43 6.94 27.30 26.06
C ILE A 43 6.35 26.08 26.80
N VAL A 44 6.86 24.89 26.47
CA VAL A 44 6.61 23.64 27.19
C VAL A 44 7.85 23.24 27.99
N LYS A 45 7.64 22.65 29.16
CA LYS A 45 8.67 21.91 29.88
C LYS A 45 8.68 20.48 29.32
N THR A 46 9.84 19.96 28.93
CA THR A 46 9.98 18.61 28.37
C THR A 46 11.32 18.00 28.81
N ASN A 47 11.42 16.68 28.83
CA ASN A 47 12.70 16.00 28.71
C ASN A 47 13.00 15.80 27.21
N LEU A 48 14.28 15.87 26.81
CA LEU A 48 14.73 15.54 25.46
C LEU A 48 15.74 14.38 25.52
N ILE A 49 15.71 13.51 24.53
CA ILE A 49 16.82 12.58 24.23
C ILE A 49 17.06 12.53 22.72
N GLY A 50 18.31 12.52 22.31
CA GLY A 50 18.71 12.29 20.92
C GLY A 50 20.09 11.65 20.84
N ARG A 51 20.51 11.36 19.60
CA ARG A 51 21.83 10.80 19.30
C ARG A 51 22.46 11.56 18.14
N VAL A 52 23.77 11.77 18.23
CA VAL A 52 24.62 12.44 17.23
C VAL A 52 25.61 11.43 16.67
N ILE A 53 25.71 11.37 15.34
CA ILE A 53 26.62 10.49 14.61
C ILE A 53 27.36 11.25 13.50
N ASP A 54 28.46 10.68 13.01
CA ASP A 54 29.15 11.14 11.81
C ASP A 54 28.53 10.57 10.51
N GLU A 55 29.17 10.86 9.37
CA GLU A 55 28.74 10.37 8.06
C GLU A 55 28.86 8.85 7.91
N GLN A 56 29.73 8.22 8.69
CA GLN A 56 30.04 6.80 8.73
C GLN A 56 29.17 6.02 9.73
N ASN A 57 28.35 6.72 10.53
CA ASN A 57 27.49 6.24 11.63
C ASN A 57 28.19 5.95 12.96
N ASN A 58 29.45 6.35 13.14
CA ASN A 58 30.08 6.31 14.45
C ASN A 58 29.44 7.35 15.38
N PRO A 59 29.34 7.08 16.69
CA PRO A 59 28.87 8.07 17.65
C PRO A 59 29.86 9.23 17.80
N LEU A 60 29.36 10.47 17.66
CA LEU A 60 30.18 11.66 17.89
C LEU A 60 30.22 12.01 19.38
N VAL A 61 31.34 11.67 20.02
CA VAL A 61 31.60 11.88 21.45
C VAL A 61 31.95 13.34 21.74
N GLY A 62 31.35 13.94 22.77
CA GLY A 62 31.61 15.33 23.15
C GLY A 62 31.31 16.34 22.04
N ALA A 63 30.25 16.13 21.28
CA ALA A 63 29.56 17.19 20.54
C ALA A 63 28.72 17.99 21.54
N ILE A 64 28.69 19.31 21.40
CA ILE A 64 27.89 20.18 22.26
C ILE A 64 26.50 20.28 21.66
N VAL A 65 25.48 20.08 22.48
CA VAL A 65 24.08 20.16 22.08
C VAL A 65 23.42 21.29 22.84
N GLN A 66 22.70 22.16 22.14
CA GLN A 66 21.95 23.27 22.72
C GLN A 66 20.44 23.08 22.49
N ALA A 67 19.65 23.33 23.53
CA ALA A 67 18.19 23.34 23.48
C ALA A 67 17.62 24.21 24.60
N GLY A 68 16.64 25.06 24.31
CA GLY A 68 15.92 25.84 25.33
C GLY A 68 16.81 26.69 26.25
N GLY A 69 17.86 27.31 25.71
CA GLY A 69 18.84 28.11 26.46
C GLY A 69 19.77 27.30 27.39
N ARG A 70 19.81 25.97 27.24
CA ARG A 70 20.69 25.07 28.00
C ARG A 70 21.58 24.29 27.04
N GLN A 71 22.77 23.93 27.49
CA GLN A 71 23.70 23.07 26.76
C GLN A 71 24.02 21.78 27.51
N THR A 72 24.41 20.74 26.78
CA THR A 72 24.96 19.48 27.29
C THR A 72 25.97 18.90 26.29
N ALA A 73 26.81 17.97 26.69
CA ALA A 73 27.70 17.24 25.78
C ALA A 73 27.17 15.84 25.50
N THR A 74 27.46 15.29 24.31
CA THR A 74 27.20 13.87 24.01
C THR A 74 28.17 12.94 24.73
N ASP A 75 27.66 11.80 25.17
CA ASP A 75 28.46 10.73 25.76
C ASP A 75 29.23 9.90 24.72
N VAL A 76 29.90 8.81 25.16
CA VAL A 76 30.68 7.93 24.26
C VAL A 76 29.82 7.18 23.23
N ASN A 77 28.51 7.12 23.44
CA ASN A 77 27.53 6.52 22.53
C ASN A 77 26.91 7.57 21.59
N GLY A 78 27.36 8.84 21.67
CA GLY A 78 26.85 9.97 20.92
C GLY A 78 25.50 10.45 21.44
N ILE A 79 25.05 10.00 22.61
CA ILE A 79 23.72 10.28 23.17
C ILE A 79 23.79 11.55 24.01
N TYR A 80 22.75 12.37 23.91
CA TYR A 80 22.52 13.51 24.80
C TYR A 80 21.13 13.44 25.42
N THR A 81 20.99 13.98 26.63
CA THR A 81 19.70 14.14 27.31
C THR A 81 19.59 15.51 27.95
N PHE A 82 18.41 16.13 27.85
CA PHE A 82 18.01 17.24 28.69
C PHE A 82 16.88 16.80 29.62
N SER A 83 17.05 17.04 30.91
CA SER A 83 15.96 16.93 31.89
C SER A 83 15.31 18.30 32.06
N ASP A 84 13.97 18.37 32.02
CA ASP A 84 13.21 19.56 32.41
C ASP A 84 13.65 20.85 31.66
N VAL A 85 13.84 20.76 30.34
CA VAL A 85 14.15 21.91 29.48
C VAL A 85 12.88 22.63 29.03
N SER A 86 12.92 23.95 29.07
CA SER A 86 11.86 24.85 28.60
C SER A 86 12.13 25.22 27.14
N ILE A 87 11.26 24.79 26.23
CA ILE A 87 11.45 24.92 24.77
C ILE A 87 10.11 25.24 24.10
N ASP A 88 10.10 25.78 22.89
CA ASP A 88 8.84 26.08 22.17
C ASP A 88 8.03 24.82 21.88
N GLY A 89 6.72 24.88 22.15
CA GLY A 89 5.79 23.75 22.06
C GLY A 89 5.39 23.33 20.65
N ASP A 90 5.51 24.23 19.67
CA ASP A 90 5.13 24.01 18.28
C ASP A 90 6.35 23.83 17.37
N ARG A 91 7.49 24.46 17.67
CA ARG A 91 8.79 24.27 17.00
C ARG A 91 9.95 24.21 18.00
N GLY A 92 10.09 23.07 18.70
CA GLY A 92 11.18 22.85 19.64
C GLY A 92 12.54 22.74 18.95
N TYR A 93 13.29 23.85 18.91
CA TYR A 93 14.57 23.97 18.20
C TYR A 93 15.77 23.41 18.99
N ILE A 94 16.60 22.62 18.30
CA ILE A 94 17.77 21.93 18.86
C ILE A 94 18.95 22.07 17.89
N GLU A 95 20.10 22.41 18.44
CA GLU A 95 21.35 22.65 17.71
C GLU A 95 22.45 21.72 18.26
N VAL A 96 23.37 21.29 17.40
CA VAL A 96 24.51 20.43 17.76
C VAL A 96 25.77 20.92 17.06
N SER A 97 26.81 21.24 17.81
CA SER A 97 28.10 21.70 17.29
C SER A 97 29.26 20.79 17.67
N LYS A 98 30.24 20.66 16.77
CA LYS A 98 31.47 19.89 16.98
C LYS A 98 32.60 20.43 16.11
N ALA A 99 33.75 20.74 16.70
CA ALA A 99 34.94 21.16 15.95
C ALA A 99 35.30 20.13 14.85
N GLY A 100 35.53 20.62 13.62
CA GLY A 100 35.72 19.80 12.41
C GLY A 100 34.44 19.43 11.65
N TYR A 101 33.26 19.73 12.20
CA TYR A 101 31.95 19.47 11.59
C TYR A 101 31.17 20.76 11.38
N PHE A 102 30.26 20.73 10.41
CA PHE A 102 29.15 21.65 10.27
C PHE A 102 28.13 21.40 11.38
N ASP A 103 27.54 22.47 11.88
CA ASP A 103 26.56 22.39 12.95
C ASP A 103 25.23 21.80 12.44
N GLY A 104 24.54 21.09 13.33
CA GLY A 104 23.41 20.22 13.02
C GLY A 104 22.13 20.68 13.71
N HIS A 105 21.11 21.01 12.92
CA HIS A 105 19.92 21.71 13.41
C HIS A 105 18.66 20.84 13.26
N ARG A 106 17.84 20.71 14.31
CA ARG A 106 16.59 19.95 14.33
C ARG A 106 15.45 20.78 14.91
N VAL A 107 14.23 20.43 14.51
CA VAL A 107 12.98 20.86 15.15
C VAL A 107 12.19 19.61 15.54
N VAL A 108 11.53 19.66 16.69
CA VAL A 108 10.58 18.64 17.17
C VAL A 108 9.27 19.30 17.63
N GLU A 109 8.16 18.54 17.66
CA GLU A 109 6.93 18.92 18.38
C GLU A 109 7.01 18.30 19.79
N PRO A 110 7.47 19.02 20.83
CA PRO A 110 7.74 18.44 22.13
C PRO A 110 6.48 18.10 22.94
N TYR A 111 6.53 16.96 23.62
CA TYR A 111 5.51 16.53 24.56
C TYR A 111 5.71 17.18 25.94
N ARG A 112 4.86 18.16 26.27
CA ARG A 112 4.77 18.79 27.59
C ARG A 112 4.75 17.74 28.71
N ASP A 113 5.63 17.92 29.70
CA ASP A 113 5.82 17.10 30.91
C ASP A 113 6.14 15.61 30.67
N LYS A 114 6.72 15.28 29.51
CA LYS A 114 7.13 13.92 29.09
C LYS A 114 8.54 13.90 28.49
N LEU A 115 8.97 12.72 28.04
CA LEU A 115 10.12 12.56 27.15
C LEU A 115 9.71 12.80 25.69
N SER A 116 10.42 13.72 25.03
CA SER A 116 10.38 13.89 23.58
C SER A 116 11.65 13.29 22.98
N GLN A 117 11.50 12.39 22.02
CA GLN A 117 12.62 11.78 21.32
C GLN A 117 12.94 12.58 20.06
N VAL A 118 14.20 12.97 19.92
CA VAL A 118 14.71 13.74 18.80
C VAL A 118 15.22 12.77 17.73
N PRO A 119 14.89 12.98 16.44
CA PRO A 119 15.50 12.21 15.35
C PRO A 119 17.02 12.28 15.40
N THR A 120 17.70 11.18 15.11
CA THR A 120 19.17 11.11 15.08
C THR A 120 19.75 12.23 14.20
N LEU A 121 20.67 13.01 14.76
CA LEU A 121 21.41 14.01 14.01
C LEU A 121 22.66 13.36 13.42
N ARG A 122 22.87 13.56 12.11
CA ARG A 122 24.14 13.28 11.46
C ARG A 122 24.84 14.60 11.20
N LEU A 123 25.97 14.84 11.86
CA LEU A 123 26.83 15.97 11.50
C LEU A 123 27.60 15.65 10.22
N ILE A 124 27.99 16.70 9.51
CA ILE A 124 28.68 16.62 8.22
C ILE A 124 30.07 17.23 8.40
N GLU A 125 31.11 16.57 7.89
CA GLU A 125 32.49 16.99 8.08
C GLU A 125 32.84 18.23 7.23
N LYS A 126 33.62 19.17 7.78
CA LYS A 126 34.05 20.40 7.11
C LYS A 126 35.18 20.11 6.11
N LYS A 127 34.80 19.90 4.86
CA LYS A 127 35.70 19.61 3.74
C LYS A 127 36.01 20.87 2.94
N SER A 128 37.29 21.19 2.77
CA SER A 128 37.72 22.33 1.94
C SER A 128 37.44 22.06 0.46
N ILE A 129 36.91 23.08 -0.23
CA ILE A 129 36.70 23.08 -1.68
C ILE A 129 37.67 24.03 -2.41
N GLY A 130 38.63 24.62 -1.68
CA GLY A 130 39.66 25.53 -2.20
C GLY A 130 39.84 26.79 -1.34
N THR A 131 40.84 27.61 -1.71
CA THR A 131 41.15 28.88 -1.03
C THR A 131 40.94 30.10 -1.95
N ILE A 132 40.49 31.21 -1.38
CA ILE A 132 40.30 32.50 -2.06
C ILE A 132 41.05 33.60 -1.33
N SER A 133 41.82 34.43 -2.05
CA SER A 133 42.43 35.64 -1.49
C SER A 133 41.35 36.70 -1.27
N ALA A 134 41.17 37.15 -0.01
CA ALA A 134 40.12 38.11 0.35
C ALA A 134 40.25 39.45 -0.40
N ALA A 135 41.48 39.88 -0.69
CA ALA A 135 41.75 41.15 -1.38
C ALA A 135 41.39 41.11 -2.88
N SER A 136 41.58 39.96 -3.55
CA SER A 136 41.34 39.81 -5.00
C SER A 136 39.97 39.22 -5.33
N GLY A 137 39.36 38.49 -4.39
CA GLY A 137 38.28 37.57 -4.72
C GLY A 137 38.79 36.37 -5.54
N GLY A 138 37.86 35.60 -6.08
CA GLY A 138 38.16 34.40 -6.88
C GLY A 138 37.03 33.37 -6.84
N LYS A 139 37.24 32.24 -7.52
CA LYS A 139 36.30 31.12 -7.63
C LYS A 139 36.96 29.82 -7.20
N VAL A 140 36.26 29.01 -6.40
CA VAL A 140 36.66 27.66 -5.99
C VAL A 140 35.50 26.68 -6.09
N GLY A 141 35.77 25.38 -6.02
CA GLY A 141 34.74 24.36 -6.14
C GLY A 141 35.26 23.00 -6.59
N ILE A 142 34.38 22.00 -6.51
CA ILE A 142 34.63 20.64 -6.96
C ILE A 142 34.10 20.48 -8.39
N SER A 143 34.82 19.76 -9.25
CA SER A 143 34.37 19.46 -10.62
C SER A 143 33.04 18.70 -10.60
N GLY A 144 32.00 19.26 -11.25
CA GLY A 144 30.63 18.73 -11.21
C GLY A 144 29.89 18.87 -9.87
N GLY A 145 30.51 19.50 -8.86
CA GLY A 145 29.97 19.68 -7.51
C GLY A 145 29.63 21.14 -7.19
N ILE A 146 29.74 21.49 -5.90
CA ILE A 146 29.57 22.87 -5.41
C ILE A 146 30.65 23.77 -6.01
N GLN A 147 30.27 25.00 -6.41
CA GLN A 147 31.21 26.09 -6.67
C GLN A 147 30.79 27.35 -5.93
N VAL A 148 31.77 28.10 -5.44
CA VAL A 148 31.61 29.36 -4.71
C VAL A 148 32.53 30.41 -5.34
N GLU A 149 32.00 31.60 -5.59
CA GLU A 149 32.73 32.72 -6.18
C GLU A 149 32.51 34.00 -5.36
N LEU A 150 33.60 34.65 -4.97
CA LEU A 150 33.62 35.85 -4.15
C LEU A 150 34.22 37.03 -4.93
N PRO A 151 33.58 38.22 -4.92
CA PRO A 151 34.19 39.42 -5.49
C PRO A 151 35.36 39.93 -4.63
N ALA A 152 36.16 40.81 -5.22
CA ALA A 152 37.30 41.43 -4.54
C ALA A 152 36.87 42.19 -3.28
N ASN A 153 37.55 41.94 -2.16
CA ASN A 153 37.29 42.56 -0.85
C ASN A 153 35.88 42.25 -0.28
N ALA A 154 35.24 41.13 -0.65
CA ALA A 154 33.89 40.79 -0.20
C ALA A 154 33.74 40.51 1.31
N VAL A 155 34.82 40.15 2.01
CA VAL A 155 34.78 39.66 3.41
C VAL A 155 35.00 40.78 4.42
N GLU A 156 34.30 40.70 5.56
CA GLU A 156 34.37 41.67 6.66
C GLU A 156 35.70 41.57 7.42
N ASN A 157 36.37 42.71 7.61
CA ASN A 157 37.54 42.89 8.47
C ASN A 157 38.71 41.89 8.25
N TYR A 158 38.79 41.29 7.06
CA TYR A 158 39.78 40.27 6.72
C TYR A 158 40.41 40.50 5.34
N SER A 159 41.72 40.28 5.24
CA SER A 159 42.53 40.50 4.03
C SER A 159 43.43 39.32 3.66
N GLY A 160 43.36 38.21 4.41
CA GLY A 160 44.18 37.02 4.20
C GLY A 160 43.62 36.03 3.18
N GLN A 161 44.07 34.78 3.27
CA GLN A 161 43.52 33.66 2.53
C GLN A 161 42.29 33.10 3.25
N ILE A 162 41.20 32.94 2.51
CA ILE A 162 39.94 32.37 2.98
C ILE A 162 39.94 30.89 2.56
N ASN A 163 39.81 29.98 3.52
CA ASN A 163 39.51 28.58 3.25
C ASN A 163 38.00 28.41 3.11
N VAL A 164 37.52 28.01 1.94
CA VAL A 164 36.09 27.74 1.72
C VAL A 164 35.82 26.27 2.03
N VAL A 165 34.97 26.00 3.01
CA VAL A 165 34.50 24.63 3.30
C VAL A 165 33.05 24.49 2.86
N ALA A 166 32.70 23.37 2.24
CA ALA A 166 31.33 23.13 1.78
C ALA A 166 30.99 21.63 1.72
N SER A 167 29.71 21.30 1.86
CA SER A 167 29.20 19.94 1.63
C SER A 167 27.80 19.95 1.01
N TYR A 168 27.56 19.04 0.07
CA TYR A 168 26.32 18.94 -0.70
C TYR A 168 25.39 17.90 -0.11
N ILE A 169 24.14 18.30 0.17
CA ILE A 169 23.08 17.45 0.69
C ILE A 169 22.16 17.10 -0.48
N ASN A 170 22.33 15.89 -1.02
CA ASN A 170 21.60 15.43 -2.20
C ASN A 170 20.13 15.07 -1.87
N PRO A 171 19.11 15.75 -2.45
CA PRO A 171 17.70 15.45 -2.18
C PRO A 171 17.20 14.09 -2.68
N THR A 172 18.02 13.35 -3.44
CA THR A 172 17.71 11.96 -3.83
C THR A 172 18.44 10.90 -3.00
N SER A 173 19.18 11.26 -1.93
CA SER A 173 19.85 10.25 -1.10
C SER A 173 18.87 9.57 -0.13
N HIS A 174 19.09 8.28 0.14
CA HIS A 174 18.27 7.50 1.09
C HIS A 174 18.33 8.02 2.54
N ASP A 175 19.28 8.91 2.85
CA ASP A 175 19.50 9.51 4.16
C ASP A 175 19.27 11.03 4.19
N PHE A 176 18.71 11.62 3.13
CA PHE A 176 18.50 13.07 2.97
C PHE A 176 17.91 13.74 4.21
N ILE A 177 16.77 13.22 4.72
CA ILE A 177 16.06 13.75 5.88
C ILE A 177 16.91 13.73 7.17
N ALA A 178 17.92 12.86 7.28
CA ALA A 178 18.82 12.84 8.43
C ALA A 178 19.91 13.94 8.38
N ARG A 179 20.16 14.52 7.20
CA ARG A 179 21.19 15.55 6.92
C ARG A 179 20.63 16.96 6.78
N VAL A 180 19.44 17.12 6.20
CA VAL A 180 18.69 18.39 6.11
C VAL A 180 18.57 19.07 7.47
N PRO A 181 18.77 20.40 7.62
CA PRO A 181 18.45 21.11 8.86
C PRO A 181 16.93 21.35 9.02
N GLY A 182 16.47 21.31 10.27
CA GLY A 182 15.05 21.50 10.60
C GLY A 182 14.18 20.35 10.08
N ASP A 183 13.10 20.70 9.37
CA ASP A 183 11.99 19.84 8.95
C ASP A 183 11.41 20.19 7.55
N LEU A 184 12.12 20.99 6.75
CA LEU A 184 11.68 21.57 5.46
C LEU A 184 10.45 22.50 5.52
N ILE A 185 9.97 22.90 6.71
CA ILE A 185 8.95 23.94 6.84
C ILE A 185 9.61 25.32 6.62
N ALA A 186 8.94 26.16 5.81
CA ALA A 186 9.49 27.41 5.32
C ALA A 186 8.47 28.55 5.35
N GLU A 187 8.94 29.74 5.71
CA GLU A 187 8.20 31.00 5.61
C GLU A 187 8.68 31.77 4.37
N ASN A 188 7.75 32.03 3.46
CA ASN A 188 8.03 32.69 2.19
C ASN A 188 8.18 34.23 2.35
N ALA A 189 8.60 34.93 1.30
CA ALA A 189 8.85 36.38 1.33
C ALA A 189 7.58 37.25 1.54
N GLN A 190 6.40 36.64 1.70
CA GLN A 190 5.15 37.30 2.10
C GLN A 190 4.63 36.80 3.47
N GLY A 191 5.51 36.19 4.28
CA GLY A 191 5.18 35.70 5.63
C GLY A 191 4.32 34.43 5.66
N LYS A 192 4.18 33.72 4.54
CA LYS A 192 3.30 32.54 4.43
C LYS A 192 4.08 31.25 4.68
N ILE A 193 3.53 30.39 5.52
CA ILE A 193 4.13 29.09 5.82
C ILE A 193 3.79 28.07 4.72
N GLY A 194 4.78 27.26 4.35
CA GLY A 194 4.67 26.15 3.41
C GLY A 194 5.72 25.08 3.69
N ILE A 195 5.85 24.12 2.78
CA ILE A 195 6.86 23.06 2.82
C ILE A 195 7.69 23.08 1.52
N LEU A 196 8.99 22.83 1.66
CA LEU A 196 9.93 22.85 0.54
C LEU A 196 10.06 21.48 -0.15
N GLU A 197 10.31 21.53 -1.46
CA GLU A 197 10.63 20.40 -2.33
C GLU A 197 11.98 20.69 -3.00
N SER A 198 13.02 19.96 -2.58
CA SER A 198 14.41 20.35 -2.86
C SER A 198 15.01 19.81 -4.14
N TYR A 199 15.76 20.66 -4.83
CA TYR A 199 16.50 20.34 -6.06
C TYR A 199 18.02 20.45 -5.89
N GLY A 200 18.51 20.93 -4.74
CA GLY A 200 19.92 20.94 -4.39
C GLY A 200 20.22 21.82 -3.17
N MET A 201 20.76 21.20 -2.12
CA MET A 201 21.08 21.82 -0.82
C MET A 201 22.58 21.76 -0.55
N ALA A 202 23.13 22.78 0.13
CA ALA A 202 24.50 22.73 0.63
C ALA A 202 24.69 23.52 1.94
N HIS A 203 25.61 23.06 2.78
CA HIS A 203 26.21 23.86 3.84
C HIS A 203 27.51 24.45 3.29
N ILE A 204 27.75 25.75 3.50
CA ILE A 204 29.00 26.45 3.13
C ILE A 204 29.44 27.30 4.33
N GLU A 205 30.75 27.38 4.59
CA GLU A 205 31.36 28.39 5.47
C GLU A 205 32.64 28.95 4.84
N LEU A 206 33.01 30.17 5.25
CA LEU A 206 34.32 30.77 4.99
C LEU A 206 35.13 30.75 6.28
N LEU A 207 36.35 30.22 6.25
CA LEU A 207 37.24 30.13 7.41
C LEU A 207 38.53 30.92 7.17
N ASP A 208 39.08 31.54 8.22
CA ASP A 208 40.42 32.10 8.20
C ASP A 208 41.51 31.04 8.44
N ASN A 209 42.79 31.44 8.35
CA ASN A 209 43.95 30.59 8.64
C ASN A 209 43.99 30.00 10.07
N SER A 210 43.15 30.45 11.01
CA SER A 210 43.01 29.87 12.36
C SER A 210 41.80 28.93 12.48
N GLY A 211 41.02 28.74 11.41
CA GLY A 211 39.80 27.94 11.40
C GLY A 211 38.57 28.70 11.93
N LYS A 212 38.63 30.02 12.08
CA LYS A 212 37.53 30.85 12.55
C LYS A 212 36.65 31.31 11.38
N GLU A 213 35.34 31.31 11.57
CA GLU A 213 34.35 31.75 10.58
C GLU A 213 34.50 33.24 10.19
N LEU A 214 34.28 33.52 8.90
CA LEU A 214 34.37 34.82 8.25
C LEU A 214 33.06 35.18 7.54
N LYS A 215 32.66 36.46 7.63
CA LYS A 215 31.38 36.95 7.08
C LYS A 215 31.55 37.76 5.81
N ILE A 216 30.58 37.65 4.89
CA ILE A 216 30.47 38.54 3.73
C ILE A 216 29.98 39.91 4.22
N LYS A 217 30.54 41.00 3.68
CA LYS A 217 30.06 42.36 3.90
C LYS A 217 28.62 42.48 3.40
N ALA A 218 27.75 43.16 4.17
CA ALA A 218 26.36 43.41 3.78
C ALA A 218 26.16 44.14 2.42
N SER A 219 27.21 44.77 1.87
CA SER A 219 27.22 45.40 0.54
C SER A 219 27.74 44.50 -0.59
N SER A 220 28.05 43.23 -0.30
CA SER A 220 28.62 42.26 -1.24
C SER A 220 27.72 41.02 -1.37
N LYS A 221 27.86 40.29 -2.48
CA LYS A 221 27.20 39.02 -2.75
C LYS A 221 28.24 37.99 -3.17
N ALA A 222 28.04 36.72 -2.81
CA ALA A 222 28.77 35.60 -3.39
C ALA A 222 27.88 34.90 -4.44
N ILE A 223 28.48 34.32 -5.48
CA ILE A 223 27.76 33.45 -6.41
C ILE A 223 27.91 32.00 -5.93
N LEU A 224 26.79 31.33 -5.68
CA LEU A 224 26.70 29.93 -5.31
C LEU A 224 26.22 29.11 -6.51
N THR A 225 26.91 28.02 -6.83
CA THR A 225 26.52 27.05 -7.85
C THR A 225 26.35 25.68 -7.21
N LEU A 226 25.17 25.07 -7.33
CA LEU A 226 24.87 23.72 -6.81
C LEU A 226 24.41 22.77 -7.93
N PRO A 227 24.84 21.50 -7.92
CA PRO A 227 24.37 20.50 -8.88
C PRO A 227 22.92 20.11 -8.62
N ILE A 228 22.21 19.81 -9.70
CA ILE A 228 20.86 19.23 -9.69
C ILE A 228 21.01 17.71 -9.88
N PRO A 229 20.40 16.84 -9.06
CA PRO A 229 20.52 15.39 -9.22
C PRO A 229 20.03 14.93 -10.61
N PRO A 230 20.71 14.00 -11.29
CA PRO A 230 20.41 13.65 -12.69
C PRO A 230 18.94 13.27 -12.97
N SER A 231 18.29 12.59 -12.03
CA SER A 231 16.86 12.20 -12.11
C SER A 231 15.89 13.38 -12.00
N MET A 232 16.36 14.54 -11.51
CA MET A 232 15.57 15.76 -11.31
C MET A 232 15.82 16.82 -12.40
N VAL A 233 16.96 16.77 -13.11
CA VAL A 233 17.33 17.74 -14.17
C VAL A 233 16.22 17.93 -15.21
N ALA A 234 15.53 16.87 -15.63
CA ALA A 234 14.44 16.95 -16.61
C ALA A 234 13.18 17.69 -16.09
N LYS A 235 12.97 17.74 -14.77
CA LYS A 235 11.80 18.35 -14.12
C LYS A 235 12.11 19.70 -13.45
N ALA A 236 13.38 19.99 -13.21
CA ALA A 236 13.87 21.20 -12.55
C ALA A 236 13.49 22.47 -13.35
N PRO A 237 12.71 23.41 -12.78
CA PRO A 237 12.34 24.70 -13.38
C PRO A 237 13.52 25.56 -13.85
N ALA A 238 13.29 26.46 -14.81
CA ALA A 238 14.33 27.34 -15.35
C ALA A 238 14.85 28.39 -14.35
N SER A 239 14.02 28.78 -13.37
CA SER A 239 14.40 29.59 -12.22
C SER A 239 13.66 29.07 -10.99
N MET A 240 14.24 29.28 -9.81
CA MET A 240 13.80 28.70 -8.55
C MET A 240 14.08 29.66 -7.39
N GLU A 241 13.19 29.69 -6.40
CA GLU A 241 13.39 30.48 -5.19
C GLU A 241 14.55 29.89 -4.36
N MET A 242 15.37 30.76 -3.77
CA MET A 242 16.46 30.37 -2.90
C MET A 242 16.06 30.48 -1.43
N TRP A 243 16.54 29.54 -0.62
CA TRP A 243 16.17 29.41 0.78
C TRP A 243 17.41 29.25 1.65
N PHE A 244 17.48 30.01 2.72
CA PHE A 244 18.43 29.81 3.81
C PHE A 244 17.72 29.29 5.06
N PHE A 245 18.45 28.64 5.95
CA PHE A 245 17.92 28.19 7.23
C PHE A 245 18.12 29.25 8.32
N ASP A 246 17.03 29.80 8.87
CA ASP A 246 17.02 30.77 9.96
C ASP A 246 17.21 30.04 11.29
N GLU A 247 18.47 29.83 11.67
CA GLU A 247 18.89 29.08 12.86
C GLU A 247 18.34 29.68 14.17
N ALA A 248 18.05 30.99 14.21
CA ALA A 248 17.43 31.64 15.36
C ALA A 248 15.94 31.30 15.52
N LYS A 249 15.28 30.77 14.47
CA LYS A 249 13.85 30.40 14.46
C LYS A 249 13.60 28.93 14.10
N GLY A 250 14.64 28.19 13.72
CA GLY A 250 14.54 26.82 13.24
C GLY A 250 13.65 26.66 12.00
N ILE A 251 13.60 27.64 11.10
CA ILE A 251 12.69 27.64 9.94
C ILE A 251 13.44 28.08 8.67
N TRP A 252 13.03 27.58 7.50
CA TRP A 252 13.58 28.07 6.24
C TRP A 252 12.98 29.42 5.84
N LYS A 253 13.78 30.29 5.22
CA LYS A 253 13.42 31.65 4.79
C LYS A 253 13.76 31.87 3.32
N GLU A 254 12.86 32.52 2.59
CA GLU A 254 13.06 32.91 1.19
C GLU A 254 14.03 34.10 1.09
N GLU A 255 15.14 33.94 0.36
CA GLU A 255 16.03 35.05 -0.01
C GLU A 255 16.66 34.79 -1.40
N GLY A 256 16.29 35.60 -2.39
CA GLY A 256 16.90 35.56 -3.72
C GLY A 256 16.34 34.47 -4.65
N LYS A 257 16.92 34.37 -5.85
CA LYS A 257 16.47 33.46 -6.91
C LYS A 257 17.65 32.84 -7.65
N GLY A 258 17.56 31.54 -7.91
CA GLY A 258 18.46 30.79 -8.78
C GLY A 258 18.02 30.79 -10.24
N THR A 259 18.98 30.60 -11.13
CA THR A 259 18.79 30.30 -12.56
C THR A 259 19.40 28.94 -12.90
N LYS A 260 18.72 28.16 -13.73
CA LYS A 260 19.18 26.83 -14.15
C LYS A 260 20.13 26.95 -15.34
N GLN A 261 21.33 26.40 -15.20
CA GLN A 261 22.35 26.41 -16.25
C GLN A 261 22.76 24.95 -16.53
N GLY A 262 22.09 24.33 -17.51
CA GLY A 262 22.25 22.90 -17.79
C GLY A 262 21.79 22.02 -16.63
N SER A 263 22.76 21.42 -15.92
CA SER A 263 22.56 20.52 -14.77
C SER A 263 22.90 21.15 -13.41
N VAL A 264 23.11 22.47 -13.33
CA VAL A 264 23.32 23.20 -12.07
C VAL A 264 22.30 24.32 -11.89
N TYR A 265 22.06 24.73 -10.65
CA TYR A 265 21.48 26.02 -10.31
C TYR A 265 22.59 27.00 -9.91
N VAL A 266 22.46 28.26 -10.34
CA VAL A 266 23.37 29.37 -10.04
C VAL A 266 22.57 30.55 -9.47
N GLY A 267 22.99 31.12 -8.35
CA GLY A 267 22.33 32.27 -7.72
C GLY A 267 23.25 33.05 -6.77
N GLU A 268 22.80 34.22 -6.33
CA GLU A 268 23.55 35.12 -5.44
C GLU A 268 23.11 35.00 -3.98
N VAL A 269 24.06 34.93 -3.04
CA VAL A 269 23.83 34.85 -1.59
C VAL A 269 24.43 36.03 -0.83
N SER A 270 23.74 36.53 0.20
CA SER A 270 24.23 37.64 1.05
C SER A 270 25.19 37.20 2.15
N HIS A 271 25.05 35.95 2.59
CA HIS A 271 25.78 35.35 3.70
C HIS A 271 25.96 33.85 3.40
N PHE A 272 26.72 33.15 4.23
CA PHE A 272 26.74 31.70 4.24
C PHE A 272 26.01 31.14 5.46
N SER A 273 25.56 29.90 5.30
CA SER A 273 24.69 29.08 6.17
C SER A 273 24.39 27.79 5.38
N VAL A 274 23.38 27.02 5.77
CA VAL A 274 22.74 26.09 4.81
C VAL A 274 21.91 26.88 3.80
N TRP A 275 22.17 26.66 2.51
CA TRP A 275 21.48 27.25 1.36
C TRP A 275 20.89 26.17 0.46
N ASN A 276 19.77 26.48 -0.21
CA ASN A 276 18.93 25.48 -0.83
C ASN A 276 18.12 26.05 -2.02
N PHE A 277 18.07 25.34 -3.15
CA PHE A 277 17.23 25.68 -4.31
C PHE A 277 15.97 24.82 -4.32
N ASP A 278 14.85 25.40 -3.88
CA ASP A 278 13.64 24.64 -3.58
C ASP A 278 12.37 25.24 -4.18
N LYS A 279 11.46 24.35 -4.57
CA LYS A 279 10.07 24.69 -4.89
C LYS A 279 9.27 24.74 -3.59
N TRP A 280 8.92 25.94 -3.14
CA TRP A 280 7.99 26.14 -2.04
C TRP A 280 6.56 25.79 -2.44
N ASN A 281 5.94 24.92 -1.65
CA ASN A 281 4.53 24.55 -1.79
C ASN A 281 3.76 25.14 -0.60
N PRO A 282 2.81 26.07 -0.80
CA PRO A 282 2.02 26.64 0.30
C PRO A 282 1.25 25.55 1.03
N PHE A 283 1.06 25.72 2.35
CA PHE A 283 0.00 25.02 3.09
C PHE A 283 -1.37 25.56 2.64
N ARG A 284 -1.80 25.19 1.42
CA ARG A 284 -3.18 25.39 0.98
C ARG A 284 -4.09 24.67 1.96
N PHE A 285 -5.12 25.37 2.43
CA PHE A 285 -6.19 24.79 3.23
C PHE A 285 -6.80 23.58 2.52
N ILE A 286 -6.33 22.39 2.88
CA ILE A 286 -7.17 21.20 2.97
C ILE A 286 -7.79 21.36 4.37
N PRO A 287 -9.08 21.73 4.49
CA PRO A 287 -9.69 21.88 5.80
C PRO A 287 -9.55 20.57 6.59
N THR A 288 -9.47 20.69 7.91
CA THR A 288 -9.70 19.53 8.80
C THR A 288 -11.01 18.82 8.44
N THR A 289 -12.01 19.54 7.91
CA THR A 289 -13.24 19.02 7.31
C THR A 289 -13.04 18.09 6.10
N ILE A 290 -12.01 18.28 5.25
CA ILE A 290 -11.72 17.35 4.15
C ILE A 290 -10.94 16.13 4.65
N LYS A 291 -10.03 16.30 5.61
CA LYS A 291 -9.42 15.14 6.29
C LYS A 291 -10.50 14.32 6.99
N TRP A 292 -11.39 14.98 7.73
CA TRP A 292 -12.55 14.40 8.39
C TRP A 292 -13.54 13.77 7.39
N LEU A 293 -13.76 14.36 6.21
CA LEU A 293 -14.60 13.73 5.18
C LEU A 293 -13.97 12.45 4.62
N PHE A 294 -12.64 12.42 4.46
CA PHE A 294 -11.94 11.17 4.15
C PHE A 294 -11.95 10.18 5.31
N ASP A 295 -11.79 10.64 6.55
CA ASP A 295 -11.89 9.81 7.77
C ASP A 295 -13.31 9.25 7.96
N TYR A 296 -14.35 9.98 7.55
CA TYR A 296 -15.75 9.57 7.57
C TYR A 296 -16.07 8.56 6.45
N LEU A 297 -15.67 8.86 5.21
CA LEU A 297 -15.86 7.98 4.04
C LEU A 297 -14.97 6.72 4.07
N LEU A 298 -13.88 6.72 4.83
CA LEU A 298 -12.98 5.58 5.02
C LEU A 298 -13.11 4.95 6.42
N GLY A 299 -14.14 5.31 7.19
CA GLY A 299 -14.57 4.61 8.41
C GLY A 299 -13.66 4.75 9.63
N THR A 300 -12.82 5.78 9.74
CA THR A 300 -11.93 6.00 10.89
C THR A 300 -12.56 6.81 12.03
N THR A 301 -13.64 7.56 11.78
CA THR A 301 -14.54 8.07 12.85
C THR A 301 -16.00 8.27 12.41
N SER A 302 -16.92 7.76 13.22
CA SER A 302 -18.29 8.28 13.40
C SER A 302 -18.49 8.53 14.91
N PRO A 303 -19.10 9.66 15.33
CA PRO A 303 -19.52 9.88 16.72
C PRO A 303 -20.61 8.92 17.23
N ASP A 304 -21.34 8.27 16.33
CA ASP A 304 -22.67 7.70 16.55
C ASP A 304 -22.70 6.16 16.61
N GLY A 305 -21.68 5.51 16.03
CA GLY A 305 -21.43 4.07 16.22
C GLY A 305 -22.35 3.08 15.47
N ASN A 306 -23.00 3.50 14.37
CA ASN A 306 -23.85 2.61 13.56
C ASN A 306 -23.11 2.06 12.30
N PRO A 307 -23.01 0.74 12.06
CA PRO A 307 -22.14 0.20 11.00
C PRO A 307 -22.67 0.25 9.55
N ASP A 308 -23.99 0.34 9.35
CA ASP A 308 -24.60 -0.28 8.17
C ASP A 308 -24.41 0.45 6.83
N MET A 309 -24.28 1.79 6.83
CA MET A 309 -24.17 2.57 5.58
C MET A 309 -22.98 2.21 4.68
N LEU A 310 -21.84 1.82 5.27
CA LEU A 310 -20.65 1.48 4.49
C LEU A 310 -20.86 0.18 3.68
N THR A 311 -21.71 -0.72 4.18
CA THR A 311 -21.94 -2.04 3.57
C THR A 311 -22.71 -1.96 2.26
N ASP A 312 -23.61 -1.00 2.10
CA ASP A 312 -24.38 -0.83 0.87
C ASP A 312 -23.69 0.12 -0.12
N LEU A 313 -23.00 1.17 0.36
CA LEU A 313 -22.19 2.04 -0.51
C LEU A 313 -21.07 1.25 -1.20
N LEU A 314 -20.42 0.30 -0.51
CA LEU A 314 -19.40 -0.56 -1.10
C LEU A 314 -19.98 -1.55 -2.13
N LYS A 315 -21.18 -2.11 -1.90
CA LYS A 315 -21.84 -3.00 -2.88
C LYS A 315 -22.14 -2.29 -4.22
N GLU A 316 -22.61 -1.05 -4.19
CA GLU A 316 -22.83 -0.29 -5.44
C GLU A 316 -21.51 0.04 -6.15
N MET A 317 -20.41 0.18 -5.41
CA MET A 317 -19.08 0.45 -5.97
C MET A 317 -18.37 -0.77 -6.59
N GLU A 318 -18.82 -2.01 -6.33
CA GLU A 318 -18.32 -3.22 -7.01
C GLU A 318 -18.71 -3.26 -8.51
N GLY A 319 -19.66 -2.42 -8.96
CA GLY A 319 -20.15 -2.34 -10.34
C GLY A 319 -19.15 -1.89 -11.43
N GLY A 320 -17.95 -1.45 -11.04
CA GLY A 320 -16.79 -1.33 -11.92
C GLY A 320 -16.68 -0.08 -12.83
N LYS A 321 -15.42 0.22 -13.20
CA LYS A 321 -14.97 1.27 -14.14
C LYS A 321 -15.56 2.68 -13.94
N LYS A 322 -14.79 3.58 -13.33
CA LYS A 322 -14.51 4.98 -13.75
C LYS A 322 -13.60 5.63 -12.70
N GLY A 323 -12.86 6.67 -13.05
CA GLY A 323 -12.35 7.61 -12.04
C GLY A 323 -13.48 8.56 -11.61
N MET A 324 -13.44 9.11 -10.40
CA MET A 324 -14.47 10.05 -9.92
C MET A 324 -13.93 11.49 -9.92
N SER A 325 -14.64 12.40 -10.56
CA SER A 325 -14.40 13.84 -10.45
C SER A 325 -15.33 14.41 -9.38
N VAL A 326 -14.76 14.72 -8.22
CA VAL A 326 -15.50 15.32 -7.10
C VAL A 326 -15.42 16.83 -7.22
N HIS A 327 -16.55 17.46 -7.52
CA HIS A 327 -16.74 18.90 -7.55
C HIS A 327 -17.49 19.32 -6.28
N VAL A 328 -16.96 20.29 -5.54
CA VAL A 328 -17.66 20.97 -4.45
C VAL A 328 -17.82 22.43 -4.84
N THR A 329 -19.07 22.89 -5.00
CA THR A 329 -19.39 24.28 -5.38
C THR A 329 -20.22 24.98 -4.31
N ARG A 330 -20.05 26.30 -4.24
CA ARG A 330 -20.85 27.21 -3.40
C ARG A 330 -22.27 27.32 -3.94
N LYS A 331 -23.29 26.98 -3.16
CA LYS A 331 -24.69 26.98 -3.61
C LYS A 331 -25.22 28.39 -3.93
N SER A 332 -24.64 29.40 -3.28
CA SER A 332 -24.86 30.85 -3.42
C SER A 332 -24.38 31.42 -4.76
N THR A 333 -23.20 30.99 -5.23
CA THR A 333 -22.43 31.65 -6.31
C THR A 333 -22.06 30.72 -7.47
N GLY A 334 -22.33 29.41 -7.34
CA GLY A 334 -21.93 28.38 -8.31
C GLY A 334 -20.42 28.09 -8.36
N SER A 335 -19.59 28.86 -7.65
CA SER A 335 -18.13 28.81 -7.76
C SER A 335 -17.52 27.56 -7.11
N THR A 336 -16.52 26.98 -7.76
CA THR A 336 -15.86 25.73 -7.34
C THR A 336 -14.86 25.98 -6.21
N VAL A 337 -15.09 25.37 -5.06
CA VAL A 337 -14.21 25.40 -3.88
C VAL A 337 -13.18 24.27 -3.95
N TYR A 338 -13.60 23.11 -4.43
CA TYR A 338 -12.76 21.92 -4.55
C TYR A 338 -13.08 21.17 -5.83
N HIS A 339 -12.04 20.78 -6.55
CA HIS A 339 -12.11 19.89 -7.71
C HIS A 339 -10.97 18.88 -7.58
N ARG A 340 -11.29 17.59 -7.45
CA ARG A 340 -10.29 16.52 -7.54
C ARG A 340 -10.78 15.39 -8.42
N ASN A 341 -9.96 15.08 -9.42
CA ASN A 341 -10.05 13.87 -10.21
C ASN A 341 -9.38 12.73 -9.42
N LEU A 342 -10.19 11.86 -8.83
CA LEU A 342 -9.78 10.57 -8.27
C LEU A 342 -9.55 9.57 -9.42
N THR A 343 -8.47 9.79 -10.16
CA THR A 343 -7.98 8.85 -11.17
C THR A 343 -7.15 7.75 -10.50
N TYR A 344 -7.69 6.53 -10.47
CA TYR A 344 -6.82 5.35 -10.47
C TYR A 344 -6.05 5.28 -11.80
N PRO A 345 -4.75 4.92 -11.81
CA PRO A 345 -3.96 4.85 -13.03
C PRO A 345 -4.37 3.67 -13.91
N SER A 346 -5.07 3.93 -15.01
CA SER A 346 -5.28 2.96 -16.11
C SER A 346 -5.58 3.64 -17.45
N LYS A 347 -5.37 2.90 -18.55
CA LYS A 347 -5.77 3.18 -19.95
C LYS A 347 -5.94 1.81 -20.65
N THR A 348 -6.88 1.51 -21.57
CA THR A 348 -8.01 2.20 -22.25
C THR A 348 -8.74 1.11 -23.05
N SER A 349 -10.07 0.95 -23.16
CA SER A 349 -11.25 1.60 -22.54
C SER A 349 -12.32 0.50 -22.29
N LYS A 350 -13.62 0.43 -22.70
CA LYS A 350 -14.69 1.33 -23.16
C LYS A 350 -15.78 1.49 -22.06
N ASN A 351 -16.77 2.35 -22.32
CA ASN A 351 -17.96 2.72 -21.52
C ASN A 351 -19.23 2.56 -22.42
N PRO A 352 -20.45 2.25 -21.90
CA PRO A 352 -21.28 3.24 -21.21
C PRO A 352 -22.01 2.73 -19.94
N PHE A 353 -22.27 3.64 -18.99
CA PHE A 353 -23.59 3.94 -18.39
C PHE A 353 -23.46 5.15 -17.44
N SER A 354 -24.60 5.78 -17.09
CA SER A 354 -24.69 7.16 -16.60
C SER A 354 -25.77 7.37 -15.52
N ALA A 355 -25.36 7.89 -14.37
CA ALA A 355 -26.17 8.61 -13.39
C ALA A 355 -25.22 9.52 -12.58
N ASP A 356 -25.65 10.74 -12.25
CA ASP A 356 -24.87 11.70 -11.44
C ASP A 356 -25.40 11.72 -10.01
N PHE A 357 -24.53 11.60 -9.01
CA PHE A 357 -24.90 11.73 -7.59
C PHE A 357 -24.69 13.17 -7.12
N THR A 358 -25.59 13.69 -6.28
CA THR A 358 -25.52 15.06 -5.74
C THR A 358 -26.16 15.14 -4.36
N GLU A 359 -25.46 15.75 -3.40
CA GLU A 359 -25.94 15.92 -2.03
C GLU A 359 -25.63 17.34 -1.49
N ASP A 360 -26.50 17.84 -0.60
CA ASP A 360 -26.43 19.17 0.04
C ASP A 360 -25.86 19.01 1.47
N ILE A 361 -24.58 19.33 1.68
CA ILE A 361 -23.97 19.26 3.02
C ILE A 361 -24.11 20.60 3.74
N ARG A 362 -24.55 20.56 5.00
CA ARG A 362 -24.66 21.72 5.90
C ARG A 362 -23.54 21.65 6.93
N LEU A 363 -22.80 22.75 7.10
CA LEU A 363 -21.72 22.85 8.10
C LEU A 363 -22.30 23.25 9.47
N PRO A 364 -21.60 22.97 10.59
CA PRO A 364 -22.02 23.41 11.92
C PRO A 364 -22.08 24.94 12.04
N ASP A 365 -23.02 25.44 12.84
CA ASP A 365 -23.21 26.87 13.07
C ASP A 365 -22.03 27.49 13.83
N GLY A 366 -21.65 28.73 13.47
CA GLY A 366 -20.47 29.43 14.00
C GLY A 366 -19.45 29.88 12.94
N LEU A 367 -19.62 29.45 11.69
CA LEU A 367 -18.99 30.06 10.52
C LEU A 367 -19.97 31.05 9.88
N ASP A 368 -19.55 32.28 9.65
CA ASP A 368 -20.44 33.35 9.21
C ASP A 368 -20.83 33.24 7.72
N GLY A 369 -22.10 33.54 7.40
CA GLY A 369 -22.71 33.37 6.09
C GLY A 369 -23.21 31.94 5.79
N GLN A 370 -24.50 31.79 5.44
CA GLN A 370 -25.16 30.49 5.18
C GLN A 370 -24.79 29.86 3.81
N GLU A 371 -23.50 29.70 3.52
CA GLU A 371 -23.02 29.13 2.26
C GLU A 371 -23.07 27.59 2.26
N LYS A 372 -24.23 27.03 1.92
CA LYS A 372 -24.35 25.59 1.64
C LYS A 372 -23.38 25.18 0.52
N LEU A 373 -22.77 24.00 0.65
CA LEU A 373 -21.93 23.41 -0.37
C LEU A 373 -22.69 22.30 -1.09
N VAL A 374 -22.68 22.34 -2.43
CA VAL A 374 -23.22 21.27 -3.27
C VAL A 374 -22.06 20.36 -3.67
N VAL A 375 -22.14 19.09 -3.29
CA VAL A 375 -21.18 18.08 -3.74
C VAL A 375 -21.77 17.37 -4.96
N LYS A 376 -21.05 17.40 -6.08
CA LYS A 376 -21.39 16.68 -7.31
C LYS A 376 -20.27 15.71 -7.68
N ILE A 377 -20.65 14.50 -8.08
CA ILE A 377 -19.70 13.44 -8.41
C ILE A 377 -19.96 12.99 -9.86
N TYR A 378 -18.98 13.22 -10.74
CA TYR A 378 -19.05 12.81 -12.15
C TYR A 378 -18.03 11.71 -12.48
N PRO A 379 -18.23 10.90 -13.53
CA PRO A 379 -17.25 9.91 -13.95
C PRO A 379 -16.22 10.40 -15.00
N LEU A 380 -14.97 9.96 -14.89
CA LEU A 380 -13.84 10.33 -15.76
C LEU A 380 -13.63 9.35 -16.93
N GLN A 381 -13.24 9.90 -18.09
CA GLN A 381 -12.88 9.18 -19.32
C GLN A 381 -11.34 9.19 -19.56
N PRO A 382 -10.72 8.15 -20.15
CA PRO A 382 -9.26 8.01 -20.18
C PRO A 382 -8.54 8.32 -21.52
N GLY A 383 -7.45 9.13 -21.48
CA GLY A 383 -6.50 9.33 -22.59
C GLY A 383 -5.48 10.46 -22.34
N GLY A 384 -4.24 10.33 -22.83
CA GLY A 384 -3.17 11.36 -22.73
C GLY A 384 -1.76 10.78 -22.43
N PRO A 385 -0.66 11.14 -23.13
CA PRO A 385 0.63 10.42 -23.07
C PRO A 385 1.70 11.05 -22.15
N GLU A 386 2.59 10.22 -21.58
CA GLU A 386 4.02 10.49 -21.24
C GLU A 386 4.60 9.33 -20.39
N TYR A 387 5.64 8.64 -20.87
CA TYR A 387 6.63 7.79 -20.12
C TYR A 387 7.55 7.04 -21.12
N PRO A 388 8.88 7.32 -21.17
CA PRO A 388 9.87 6.53 -21.93
C PRO A 388 10.95 5.85 -21.06
N VAL A 389 11.83 5.02 -21.67
CA VAL A 389 12.77 4.09 -20.97
C VAL A 389 14.13 3.97 -21.69
N ASN A 390 15.22 3.76 -20.93
CA ASN A 390 16.50 3.07 -21.27
C ASN A 390 17.38 3.08 -19.98
N GLU A 391 18.22 2.11 -19.60
CA GLU A 391 18.99 1.05 -20.29
C GLU A 391 20.21 1.51 -21.11
N ARG A 392 21.42 1.46 -20.50
CA ARG A 392 22.74 1.07 -21.08
C ARG A 392 23.92 1.54 -20.19
N TYR A 393 24.58 0.61 -19.50
CA TYR A 393 26.02 0.66 -19.24
C TYR A 393 26.54 -0.75 -18.87
N THR A 394 27.76 -1.08 -19.30
CA THR A 394 28.47 -2.34 -18.97
C THR A 394 29.97 -2.07 -18.84
N PRO A 395 30.69 -2.69 -17.88
CA PRO A 395 32.12 -2.47 -17.70
C PRO A 395 32.97 -3.00 -18.87
N VAL A 396 34.18 -2.46 -19.02
CA VAL A 396 35.16 -2.87 -20.04
C VAL A 396 36.35 -3.55 -19.35
N PRO A 397 36.92 -4.65 -19.88
CA PRO A 397 38.12 -5.27 -19.31
C PRO A 397 39.38 -4.43 -19.57
N GLY A 398 40.21 -4.18 -18.55
CA GLY A 398 41.54 -3.59 -18.76
C GLY A 398 42.23 -2.98 -17.53
N GLU A 399 41.50 -2.54 -16.51
CA GLU A 399 42.10 -1.83 -15.37
C GLU A 399 42.72 -2.79 -14.34
N THR A 400 44.06 -2.79 -14.27
CA THR A 400 44.85 -3.50 -13.25
C THR A 400 44.80 -2.78 -11.90
N PRO A 401 44.64 -3.50 -10.77
CA PRO A 401 44.64 -2.89 -9.45
C PRO A 401 46.01 -2.30 -9.08
N VAL A 402 46.01 -1.10 -8.50
CA VAL A 402 47.20 -0.49 -7.89
C VAL A 402 47.47 -1.16 -6.54
N PRO A 403 48.70 -1.62 -6.24
CA PRO A 403 49.01 -2.27 -4.97
C PRO A 403 49.06 -1.25 -3.82
N MET A 404 48.57 -1.66 -2.64
CA MET A 404 48.89 -0.97 -1.38
C MET A 404 50.24 -1.47 -0.83
N PRO A 405 51.00 -0.64 -0.08
CA PRO A 405 52.38 -0.96 0.30
C PRO A 405 52.49 -2.01 1.41
N GLU A 406 53.65 -2.67 1.48
CA GLU A 406 54.02 -3.57 2.58
C GLU A 406 54.41 -2.81 3.86
N PHE A 407 54.37 -3.52 4.99
CA PHE A 407 54.80 -3.01 6.30
C PHE A 407 56.33 -2.89 6.41
N VAL A 408 56.79 -1.88 7.15
CA VAL A 408 58.17 -1.78 7.66
C VAL A 408 58.10 -1.55 9.19
N GLN A 409 59.04 -2.12 9.93
CA GLN A 409 59.13 -2.04 11.41
C GLN A 409 60.22 -1.05 11.88
N SER A 410 60.39 -1.03 13.21
CA SER A 410 61.55 -0.57 14.01
C SER A 410 61.81 0.93 14.22
N ASP A 411 61.38 1.38 15.40
CA ASP A 411 62.24 1.82 16.53
C ASP A 411 62.75 3.28 16.72
N ASP A 412 63.10 3.52 17.99
CA ASP A 412 63.82 4.62 18.66
C ASP A 412 63.17 6.01 18.93
N PHE A 413 62.49 6.06 20.11
CA PHE A 413 62.68 7.02 21.25
C PHE A 413 62.54 8.56 21.04
N GLU A 414 62.14 9.39 22.01
CA GLU A 414 62.49 9.44 23.46
C GLU A 414 61.33 9.45 24.49
N LYS A 415 61.74 9.38 25.77
CA LYS A 415 60.91 9.18 26.97
C LYS A 415 60.28 10.48 27.53
N VAL A 416 59.15 10.29 28.24
CA VAL A 416 59.05 10.76 29.63
C VAL A 416 58.51 9.61 30.47
N GLU A 417 59.11 9.37 31.64
CA GLU A 417 58.85 8.17 32.47
C GLU A 417 57.77 8.39 33.53
N LYS A 418 57.12 7.30 33.93
CA LYS A 418 56.74 7.08 35.33
C LYS A 418 56.64 5.60 35.65
N GLU A 419 57.21 5.22 36.79
CA GLU A 419 57.37 3.82 37.19
C GLU A 419 56.05 3.17 37.60
N TYR A 420 55.92 1.89 37.27
CA TYR A 420 55.15 0.94 38.08
C TYR A 420 56.17 0.06 38.79
N ASP A 421 56.19 0.11 40.12
CA ASP A 421 56.81 -0.94 40.94
C ASP A 421 55.75 -1.99 41.32
N ALA A 422 56.18 -3.23 41.57
CA ALA A 422 55.33 -4.40 41.55
C ALA A 422 55.45 -5.26 42.83
N ASP A 423 54.44 -5.20 43.70
CA ASP A 423 54.20 -6.22 44.73
C ASP A 423 52.71 -6.62 44.75
N PHE A 424 52.45 -7.91 44.58
CA PHE A 424 51.13 -8.53 44.54
C PHE A 424 50.70 -9.13 45.91
N THR A 425 51.16 -8.60 47.05
CA THR A 425 50.92 -9.22 48.39
C THR A 425 50.37 -8.33 49.53
N LYS A 426 49.39 -7.45 49.27
CA LYS A 426 48.40 -7.02 50.30
C LYS A 426 47.17 -6.33 49.71
N ALA A 427 46.03 -6.47 50.40
CA ALA A 427 44.86 -5.61 50.20
C ALA A 427 44.81 -4.49 51.26
N PRO A 428 44.64 -3.23 50.85
CA PRO A 428 44.12 -2.19 51.74
C PRO A 428 42.86 -1.50 51.18
N THR A 429 41.91 -1.23 52.06
CA THR A 429 40.68 -0.48 51.81
C THR A 429 40.89 1.03 51.92
N SER A 430 40.44 1.81 50.93
CA SER A 430 39.97 3.19 51.15
C SER A 430 39.08 3.67 50.01
N LYS A 431 38.18 4.62 50.31
CA LYS A 431 37.30 5.26 49.32
C LYS A 431 38.09 6.25 48.47
N ILE A 432 37.72 6.38 47.19
CA ILE A 432 37.91 7.64 46.46
C ILE A 432 36.63 8.46 46.64
N GLU A 433 36.71 9.57 47.37
CA GLU A 433 35.62 10.55 47.41
C GLU A 433 35.72 11.48 46.19
N VAL A 434 34.64 11.56 45.41
CA VAL A 434 34.47 12.56 44.35
C VAL A 434 33.63 13.69 44.92
N ILE A 435 34.26 14.84 45.17
CA ILE A 435 33.55 16.05 45.57
C ILE A 435 32.71 16.54 44.39
N ILE A 436 31.41 16.71 44.61
CA ILE A 436 30.46 17.22 43.62
C ILE A 436 30.18 18.70 43.95
N PRO A 437 30.30 19.64 43.00
CA PRO A 437 29.90 21.03 43.23
C PRO A 437 28.37 21.12 43.43
N PRO A 438 27.87 21.92 44.38
CA PRO A 438 26.45 21.97 44.69
C PRO A 438 25.65 22.67 43.57
N VAL A 439 24.80 21.92 42.88
CA VAL A 439 23.77 22.47 41.97
C VAL A 439 22.41 22.35 42.64
N THR A 440 21.94 23.45 43.20
CA THR A 440 20.61 23.55 43.83
C THR A 440 19.50 23.54 42.75
N PRO A 441 18.44 22.71 42.88
CA PRO A 441 17.29 22.79 41.97
C PRO A 441 16.54 24.10 42.13
N VAL A 442 16.15 24.74 41.02
CA VAL A 442 15.50 26.07 41.02
C VAL A 442 14.01 26.01 41.36
N ASP A 443 13.31 24.89 41.11
CA ASP A 443 11.84 24.77 41.23
C ASP A 443 11.35 23.64 42.15
N GLY A 444 12.26 22.84 42.72
CA GLY A 444 11.95 21.85 43.77
C GLY A 444 11.04 20.66 43.37
N LYS A 445 10.70 20.49 42.09
CA LYS A 445 9.75 19.45 41.61
C LYS A 445 10.26 18.60 40.44
N GLY A 446 11.56 18.68 40.13
CA GLY A 446 12.13 18.06 38.94
C GLY A 446 12.07 16.53 38.92
N ALA A 447 11.85 15.97 37.72
CA ALA A 447 11.99 14.55 37.46
C ALA A 447 13.47 14.20 37.18
N TYR A 448 13.94 13.09 37.74
CA TYR A 448 15.32 12.64 37.56
C TYR A 448 15.41 11.59 36.45
N ILE A 449 16.37 11.74 35.53
CA ILE A 449 16.67 10.74 34.51
C ILE A 449 17.93 9.99 34.92
N ILE A 450 17.83 8.68 35.04
CA ILE A 450 18.97 7.78 35.21
C ILE A 450 19.26 7.18 33.84
N ASN A 451 20.37 7.59 33.22
CA ASN A 451 20.91 6.95 32.03
C ASN A 451 21.95 5.91 32.48
N VAL A 452 21.82 4.66 32.05
CA VAL A 452 22.75 3.56 32.33
C VAL A 452 23.35 3.08 31.02
N ASN A 453 24.61 3.44 30.79
CA ASN A 453 25.39 3.12 29.59
C ASN A 453 26.36 1.97 29.88
N GLY A 454 26.42 0.99 28.99
CA GLY A 454 27.42 -0.06 29.06
C GLY A 454 27.71 -0.74 27.73
N LYS A 455 28.83 -1.47 27.69
CA LYS A 455 29.18 -2.38 26.61
C LYS A 455 29.13 -3.80 27.14
N THR A 456 28.65 -4.73 26.32
CA THR A 456 28.36 -6.12 26.72
C THR A 456 29.10 -7.09 25.82
N VAL A 457 29.61 -8.15 26.43
CA VAL A 457 30.35 -9.21 25.73
C VAL A 457 29.90 -10.59 26.17
N ASN A 458 30.03 -11.56 25.26
CA ASN A 458 29.82 -12.97 25.57
C ASN A 458 31.04 -13.54 26.33
N CYS A 459 31.01 -14.85 26.61
CA CYS A 459 32.09 -15.55 27.33
C CYS A 459 33.47 -15.44 26.63
N ASP A 460 33.48 -15.27 25.31
CA ASP A 460 34.68 -15.20 24.46
C ASP A 460 35.19 -13.76 24.28
N LYS A 461 34.67 -12.81 25.07
CA LYS A 461 34.90 -11.35 24.97
C LYS A 461 34.42 -10.70 23.66
N ASN A 462 33.68 -11.42 22.82
CA ASN A 462 33.07 -10.86 21.62
C ASN A 462 31.84 -10.00 21.97
N ALA A 463 31.64 -8.90 21.23
CA ALA A 463 30.48 -8.02 21.39
C ALA A 463 29.16 -8.79 21.29
N LEU A 464 28.28 -8.63 22.28
CA LEU A 464 27.01 -9.35 22.34
C LEU A 464 25.98 -8.76 21.35
N ARG A 465 25.74 -9.46 20.24
CA ARG A 465 24.93 -8.92 19.11
C ARG A 465 23.43 -9.21 19.18
N GLN A 466 23.00 -10.08 20.09
CA GLN A 466 21.60 -10.45 20.28
C GLN A 466 21.31 -10.51 21.78
N GLY A 467 20.73 -9.44 22.31
CA GLY A 467 20.44 -9.34 23.71
C GLY A 467 19.66 -8.07 24.07
N TYR A 468 19.29 -7.97 25.33
CA TYR A 468 18.67 -6.78 25.89
C TYR A 468 19.14 -6.56 27.32
N ALA A 469 19.21 -5.30 27.71
CA ALA A 469 19.48 -4.85 29.06
C ALA A 469 18.14 -4.55 29.75
N TYR A 470 17.98 -4.96 31.00
CA TYR A 470 16.78 -4.71 31.82
C TYR A 470 17.19 -4.06 33.14
N ALA A 471 16.60 -2.93 33.50
CA ALA A 471 16.83 -2.28 34.79
C ALA A 471 15.53 -2.09 35.57
N SER A 472 15.54 -2.44 36.86
CA SER A 472 14.41 -2.25 37.77
C SER A 472 14.79 -1.41 38.98
N LEU A 473 14.03 -0.33 39.24
CA LEU A 473 14.07 0.33 40.54
C LEU A 473 13.26 -0.51 41.53
N ARG A 474 13.82 -0.75 42.70
CA ARG A 474 13.20 -1.56 43.76
C ARG A 474 13.03 -0.78 45.07
N SER A 475 12.23 -1.35 45.96
CA SER A 475 12.26 -1.07 47.39
C SER A 475 12.08 -2.41 48.11
N GLY A 476 13.15 -2.90 48.73
CA GLY A 476 13.28 -4.31 49.07
C GLY A 476 13.03 -5.19 47.83
N ASN A 477 12.16 -6.19 47.96
CA ASN A 477 11.79 -7.09 46.85
C ASN A 477 10.76 -6.50 45.87
N LYS A 478 10.15 -5.33 46.15
CA LYS A 478 9.11 -4.74 45.31
C LYS A 478 9.72 -3.94 44.16
N VAL A 479 9.41 -4.31 42.92
CA VAL A 479 9.73 -3.48 41.73
C VAL A 479 8.80 -2.27 41.72
N LEU A 480 9.37 -1.07 41.78
CA LEU A 480 8.63 0.19 41.77
C LEU A 480 8.27 0.61 40.34
N ALA A 481 9.24 0.56 39.42
CA ALA A 481 9.03 0.43 37.97
C ALA A 481 10.30 -0.11 37.31
N SER A 482 10.27 -0.36 36.00
CA SER A 482 11.42 -0.86 35.26
C SER A 482 11.42 -0.49 33.76
N ALA A 483 12.61 -0.51 33.18
CA ALA A 483 12.89 -0.16 31.80
C ALA A 483 13.78 -1.22 31.12
N TYR A 484 13.74 -1.24 29.80
CA TYR A 484 14.59 -2.10 28.95
C TYR A 484 15.39 -1.26 27.96
N ALA A 485 16.40 -1.86 27.35
CA ALA A 485 17.00 -1.40 26.10
C ALA A 485 17.46 -2.62 25.28
N PRO A 486 17.32 -2.62 23.94
CA PRO A 486 18.03 -3.59 23.11
C PRO A 486 19.54 -3.36 23.21
N ILE A 487 20.32 -4.42 23.02
CA ILE A 487 21.76 -4.33 22.81
C ILE A 487 22.02 -4.17 21.31
N PHE A 488 22.85 -3.21 20.95
CA PHE A 488 23.18 -2.89 19.56
C PHE A 488 24.32 -3.77 19.01
N ASN A 489 24.56 -3.73 17.69
CA ASN A 489 25.45 -4.66 16.96
C ASN A 489 26.92 -4.69 17.45
N ASP A 490 27.35 -3.66 18.17
CA ASP A 490 28.68 -3.47 18.76
C ASP A 490 28.75 -3.84 20.26
N GLY A 491 27.65 -4.36 20.81
CA GLY A 491 27.49 -4.72 22.21
C GLY A 491 27.07 -3.56 23.13
N LEU A 492 26.86 -2.35 22.61
CA LEU A 492 26.45 -1.20 23.43
C LEU A 492 24.96 -1.29 23.82
N PHE A 493 24.63 -0.75 25.00
CA PHE A 493 23.26 -0.46 25.41
C PHE A 493 23.20 0.84 26.23
N THR A 494 22.00 1.44 26.23
CA THR A 494 21.66 2.61 27.05
C THR A 494 20.23 2.42 27.58
N ILE A 495 20.06 2.14 28.87
CA ILE A 495 18.74 2.17 29.51
C ILE A 495 18.52 3.54 30.13
N ASN A 496 17.36 4.14 29.91
CA ASN A 496 16.96 5.40 30.53
C ASN A 496 15.73 5.17 31.42
N TYR A 497 15.77 5.69 32.65
CA TYR A 497 14.74 5.49 33.67
C TYR A 497 14.33 6.84 34.30
N PHE A 498 13.02 7.10 34.40
CA PHE A 498 12.47 8.41 34.77
C PHE A 498 11.81 8.37 36.16
N MET A 499 12.38 9.09 37.13
CA MET A 499 11.89 9.15 38.52
C MET A 499 11.12 10.44 38.78
N LYS A 500 9.95 10.36 39.44
CA LYS A 500 9.13 11.54 39.78
C LYS A 500 9.14 11.96 41.26
N GLN A 501 9.86 11.25 42.13
CA GLN A 501 10.05 11.62 43.54
C GLN A 501 11.46 11.25 44.04
N LYS A 502 11.96 12.03 45.00
CA LYS A 502 13.18 11.75 45.75
C LYS A 502 12.81 11.19 47.13
N GLY A 503 13.10 9.91 47.37
CA GLY A 503 13.07 9.29 48.69
C GLY A 503 14.47 8.88 49.12
N PRO A 504 14.80 8.87 50.43
CA PRO A 504 16.16 8.60 50.91
C PRO A 504 16.69 7.23 50.45
N ASP A 505 15.83 6.22 50.34
CA ASP A 505 16.23 4.84 50.05
C ASP A 505 16.28 4.49 48.55
N LEU A 506 15.85 5.38 47.65
CA LEU A 506 15.68 5.05 46.23
C LEU A 506 17.00 5.01 45.43
N VAL A 507 18.05 5.69 45.92
CA VAL A 507 19.31 5.92 45.17
C VAL A 507 20.18 4.66 45.01
N ASN A 508 19.96 3.61 45.83
CA ASN A 508 20.79 2.41 45.87
C ASN A 508 20.06 1.11 45.43
N ASN A 509 18.88 1.23 44.81
CA ASN A 509 18.01 0.10 44.52
C ASN A 509 17.70 -0.10 43.01
N VAL A 510 18.58 0.34 42.10
CA VAL A 510 18.46 0.02 40.67
C VAL A 510 19.22 -1.26 40.34
N VAL A 511 18.49 -2.32 40.01
CA VAL A 511 19.03 -3.62 39.59
C VAL A 511 19.06 -3.71 38.07
N LEU A 512 20.25 -3.73 37.47
CA LEU A 512 20.49 -4.01 36.05
C LEU A 512 20.82 -5.48 35.83
N THR A 513 20.18 -6.09 34.84
CA THR A 513 20.50 -7.43 34.34
C THR A 513 20.61 -7.40 32.82
N ILE A 514 21.71 -7.92 32.28
CA ILE A 514 21.91 -8.10 30.83
C ILE A 514 21.51 -9.53 30.46
N TYR A 515 20.75 -9.70 29.39
CA TYR A 515 20.35 -11.00 28.87
C TYR A 515 20.94 -11.21 27.46
N ASP A 516 21.73 -12.27 27.30
CA ASP A 516 22.17 -12.81 26.01
C ASP A 516 21.05 -13.71 25.48
N VAL A 517 20.48 -13.32 24.35
CA VAL A 517 19.38 -14.05 23.70
C VAL A 517 19.93 -15.18 22.83
N GLN A 518 21.15 -15.08 22.30
CA GLN A 518 21.76 -16.17 21.52
C GLN A 518 22.10 -17.39 22.39
N SER A 519 22.64 -17.18 23.60
CA SER A 519 22.96 -18.29 24.52
C SER A 519 21.90 -18.54 25.60
N GLY A 520 20.94 -17.62 25.77
CA GLY A 520 19.90 -17.70 26.82
C GLY A 520 20.44 -17.45 28.24
N LYS A 521 21.65 -16.89 28.37
CA LYS A 521 22.31 -16.56 29.64
C LYS A 521 21.95 -15.16 30.11
N LYS A 522 22.20 -14.87 31.39
CA LYS A 522 22.16 -13.52 31.94
C LYS A 522 23.46 -13.14 32.64
N SER A 523 23.74 -11.84 32.77
CA SER A 523 24.72 -11.35 33.73
C SER A 523 24.28 -11.68 35.17
N LYS A 524 25.18 -11.54 36.13
CA LYS A 524 24.75 -11.32 37.52
C LYS A 524 23.87 -10.06 37.59
N ASP A 525 22.99 -10.00 38.59
CA ASP A 525 22.13 -8.84 38.80
C ASP A 525 22.97 -7.74 39.46
N ILE A 526 23.21 -6.65 38.72
CA ILE A 526 24.12 -5.57 39.08
C ILE A 526 23.33 -4.49 39.83
N GLN A 527 23.66 -4.28 41.10
CA GLN A 527 23.18 -3.14 41.87
C GLN A 527 23.90 -1.86 41.42
N ILE A 528 23.15 -0.83 41.05
CA ILE A 528 23.69 0.47 40.62
C ILE A 528 23.26 1.54 41.63
N SER A 529 24.24 2.13 42.32
CA SER A 529 24.07 3.39 43.05
C SER A 529 24.00 4.54 42.05
N VAL A 530 22.82 5.12 41.89
CA VAL A 530 22.46 6.02 40.78
C VAL A 530 22.37 7.47 41.24
N ASN A 531 23.42 8.25 40.97
CA ASN A 531 23.38 9.69 41.24
C ASN A 531 22.38 10.38 40.30
N PRO A 532 21.32 11.05 40.79
CA PRO A 532 20.22 11.55 39.94
C PRO A 532 20.54 12.67 38.91
N SER A 533 21.82 13.01 38.72
CA SER A 533 22.29 14.14 37.91
C SER A 533 23.40 13.80 36.89
N LEU A 534 23.83 12.54 36.79
CA LEU A 534 24.93 12.11 35.91
C LEU A 534 24.63 10.77 35.23
N PRO A 535 25.00 10.57 33.95
CA PRO A 535 24.89 9.26 33.31
C PRO A 535 25.85 8.27 33.98
N TYR A 536 25.34 7.10 34.39
CA TYR A 536 26.14 6.02 34.93
C TYR A 536 26.71 5.19 33.78
N GLN A 537 28.04 5.20 33.60
CA GLN A 537 28.71 4.45 32.56
C GLN A 537 29.60 3.36 33.15
N PHE A 538 29.41 2.11 32.72
CA PHE A 538 30.32 1.01 33.01
C PHE A 538 31.65 1.23 32.29
N LYS A 539 32.75 1.25 33.04
CA LYS A 539 34.13 1.39 32.51
C LYS A 539 34.66 0.09 31.90
N GLU A 540 34.10 -1.04 32.28
CA GLU A 540 34.46 -2.38 31.82
C GLU A 540 33.30 -3.02 31.05
N ASN A 541 33.60 -3.97 30.17
CA ASN A 541 32.58 -4.71 29.44
C ASN A 541 31.81 -5.65 30.38
N ILE A 542 30.49 -5.49 30.50
CA ILE A 542 29.64 -6.41 31.24
C ILE A 542 29.64 -7.76 30.52
N SER A 543 30.28 -8.75 31.14
CA SER A 543 30.45 -10.08 30.56
C SER A 543 29.26 -10.98 30.93
N VAL A 544 28.62 -11.58 29.92
CA VAL A 544 27.54 -12.54 30.11
C VAL A 544 28.12 -13.96 30.13
N CYS A 545 28.45 -14.40 31.34
CA CYS A 545 29.06 -15.69 31.64
C CYS A 545 28.18 -16.51 32.60
N ASN A 546 28.39 -17.83 32.64
CA ASN A 546 27.75 -18.68 33.65
C ASN A 546 28.23 -18.32 35.07
N GLU A 547 27.39 -18.57 36.09
CA GLU A 547 27.70 -19.28 37.35
C GLU A 547 26.37 -19.48 38.13
N PRO A 548 26.29 -20.32 39.18
CA PRO A 548 25.09 -21.15 39.43
C PRO A 548 24.11 -20.65 40.51
N ASN A 549 22.95 -21.31 40.54
CA ASN A 549 22.00 -21.53 41.65
C ASN A 549 21.92 -20.46 42.75
N ASP A 550 20.93 -19.57 42.64
CA ASP A 550 20.45 -18.73 43.74
C ASP A 550 19.46 -19.52 44.62
N PRO A 551 19.72 -19.75 45.92
CA PRO A 551 18.87 -20.58 46.78
C PRO A 551 17.53 -19.92 47.12
N GLY A 552 16.46 -20.72 47.09
CA GLY A 552 15.08 -20.22 47.06
C GLY A 552 14.63 -19.44 48.30
N ASN A 553 13.89 -18.35 48.07
CA ASN A 553 13.19 -17.58 49.09
C ASN A 553 11.67 -17.77 48.93
N GLN A 554 11.08 -18.71 49.68
CA GLN A 554 9.66 -19.04 49.57
C GLN A 554 8.79 -17.93 50.17
N THR A 555 8.20 -17.12 49.28
CA THR A 555 7.15 -16.15 49.63
C THR A 555 5.79 -16.87 49.64
N PRO A 556 4.85 -16.56 50.56
CA PRO A 556 3.54 -17.24 50.61
C PRO A 556 2.79 -17.17 49.28
N THR A 557 2.42 -18.34 48.75
CA THR A 557 1.73 -18.46 47.46
C THR A 557 0.26 -18.08 47.58
N LYS A 558 -0.16 -17.06 46.83
CA LYS A 558 -1.56 -16.63 46.71
C LYS A 558 -2.00 -16.83 45.26
N ILE A 559 -2.78 -17.87 45.04
CA ILE A 559 -3.20 -18.35 43.71
C ILE A 559 -4.64 -17.90 43.44
N PHE A 560 -4.90 -17.36 42.24
CA PHE A 560 -6.26 -17.09 41.75
C PHE A 560 -6.47 -17.77 40.40
N THR A 561 -7.14 -18.92 40.39
CA THR A 561 -7.32 -19.74 39.16
C THR A 561 -8.29 -19.14 38.13
N GLY A 562 -9.00 -18.06 38.45
CA GLY A 562 -9.92 -17.37 37.55
C GLY A 562 -9.29 -16.28 36.69
N SER A 563 -10.15 -15.52 36.00
CA SER A 563 -9.76 -14.36 35.19
C SER A 563 -9.90 -13.05 35.96
N ILE A 564 -8.87 -12.20 35.91
CA ILE A 564 -8.85 -10.85 36.48
C ILE A 564 -8.85 -9.83 35.33
N THR A 565 -9.80 -8.90 35.34
CA THR A 565 -9.88 -7.79 34.37
C THR A 565 -9.62 -6.47 35.09
N ILE A 566 -8.78 -5.63 34.48
CA ILE A 566 -8.35 -4.33 35.01
C ILE A 566 -8.62 -3.27 33.93
N SER A 567 -9.65 -2.46 34.16
CA SER A 567 -10.04 -1.31 33.33
C SER A 567 -9.91 0.04 34.05
N THR A 568 -9.52 0.05 35.33
CA THR A 568 -9.22 1.28 36.11
C THR A 568 -7.91 1.19 36.89
N THR A 569 -7.36 2.34 37.29
CA THR A 569 -6.17 2.42 38.15
C THR A 569 -6.45 1.93 39.58
N GLN A 570 -7.69 2.06 40.08
CA GLN A 570 -8.09 1.50 41.37
C GLN A 570 -8.10 -0.04 41.35
N GLN A 571 -8.52 -0.65 40.24
CA GLN A 571 -8.44 -2.10 40.06
C GLN A 571 -6.99 -2.58 39.95
N LEU A 572 -6.12 -1.81 39.29
CA LEU A 572 -4.68 -2.11 39.24
C LEU A 572 -4.06 -2.07 40.64
N GLN A 573 -4.41 -1.06 41.44
CA GLN A 573 -3.96 -0.95 42.83
C GLN A 573 -4.48 -2.12 43.69
N ALA A 574 -5.77 -2.46 43.59
CA ALA A 574 -6.34 -3.61 44.31
C ALA A 574 -5.74 -4.96 43.89
N PHE A 575 -5.29 -5.09 42.63
CA PHE A 575 -4.55 -6.26 42.16
C PHE A 575 -3.12 -6.32 42.75
N ILE A 576 -2.43 -5.19 42.80
CA ILE A 576 -1.11 -5.05 43.44
C ILE A 576 -1.18 -5.37 44.94
N ASP A 577 -2.14 -4.76 45.65
CA ASP A 577 -2.34 -4.94 47.10
C ASP A 577 -2.84 -6.35 47.44
N SER A 578 -3.42 -7.06 46.47
CA SER A 578 -3.74 -8.47 46.62
C SER A 578 -2.51 -9.38 46.69
N ALA A 579 -1.36 -8.97 46.17
CA ALA A 579 -0.11 -9.74 46.15
C ALA A 579 -0.25 -11.18 45.59
N TYR A 580 -1.03 -11.36 44.51
CA TYR A 580 -1.16 -12.67 43.86
C TYR A 580 0.18 -13.14 43.28
N THR A 581 0.52 -14.41 43.51
CA THR A 581 1.70 -15.07 42.93
C THR A 581 1.37 -15.80 41.63
N GLU A 582 0.13 -16.27 41.48
CA GLU A 582 -0.34 -16.96 40.27
C GLU A 582 -1.76 -16.52 39.90
N VAL A 583 -2.03 -16.34 38.59
CA VAL A 583 -3.36 -15.98 38.06
C VAL A 583 -3.75 -16.81 36.84
N GLY A 584 -5.01 -17.24 36.75
CA GLY A 584 -5.54 -18.02 35.62
C GLY A 584 -5.62 -17.19 34.33
N SER A 585 -6.07 -15.94 34.42
CA SER A 585 -5.96 -14.95 33.35
C SER A 585 -5.82 -13.54 33.90
N LEU A 586 -5.07 -12.70 33.20
CA LEU A 586 -4.88 -11.28 33.51
C LEU A 586 -5.14 -10.45 32.26
N SER A 587 -6.16 -9.59 32.31
CA SER A 587 -6.62 -8.76 31.20
C SER A 587 -6.55 -7.28 31.59
N LEU A 588 -5.80 -6.47 30.84
CA LEU A 588 -5.71 -5.03 31.01
C LEU A 588 -6.30 -4.34 29.77
N SER A 589 -7.32 -3.50 29.96
CA SER A 589 -8.10 -2.91 28.86
C SER A 589 -8.53 -1.47 29.14
N THR A 590 -7.56 -0.54 29.22
CA THR A 590 -7.84 0.89 29.49
C THR A 590 -6.70 1.84 29.17
N ALA A 591 -7.04 2.98 28.56
CA ALA A 591 -6.12 4.09 28.30
C ALA A 591 -5.69 4.84 29.58
N ALA A 592 -6.34 4.60 30.72
CA ALA A 592 -5.98 5.20 31.99
C ALA A 592 -4.66 4.64 32.57
N ILE A 593 -4.32 3.39 32.25
CA ILE A 593 -3.10 2.72 32.71
C ILE A 593 -1.92 3.10 31.80
N LYS A 594 -0.84 3.56 32.44
CA LYS A 594 0.39 4.09 31.82
C LYS A 594 1.66 3.41 32.36
N ASP A 595 1.55 2.72 33.48
CA ASP A 595 2.62 1.98 34.16
C ASP A 595 1.99 0.74 34.81
N LEU A 596 2.78 -0.33 34.97
CA LEU A 596 2.42 -1.59 35.62
C LEU A 596 3.20 -1.80 36.94
N GLY A 597 4.05 -0.84 37.32
CA GLY A 597 4.88 -0.86 38.52
C GLY A 597 4.12 -1.21 39.80
N GLY A 598 4.80 -1.88 40.72
CA GLY A 598 4.22 -2.41 41.95
C GLY A 598 3.70 -3.85 41.85
N ILE A 599 3.38 -4.36 40.65
CA ILE A 599 3.21 -5.81 40.44
C ILE A 599 4.61 -6.44 40.59
N SER A 600 4.80 -7.24 41.64
CA SER A 600 6.11 -7.86 41.93
C SER A 600 6.03 -9.26 42.55
N SER A 601 4.87 -9.69 43.04
CA SER A 601 4.61 -11.05 43.52
C SER A 601 4.34 -12.04 42.39
N LEU A 602 3.88 -11.55 41.23
CA LEU A 602 3.31 -12.37 40.16
C LEU A 602 4.39 -13.16 39.41
N LYS A 603 4.36 -14.50 39.57
CA LYS A 603 5.26 -15.46 38.93
C LYS A 603 4.62 -16.22 37.77
N LYS A 604 3.32 -16.52 37.86
CA LYS A 604 2.63 -17.39 36.91
C LYS A 604 1.34 -16.78 36.38
N ILE A 605 1.15 -16.90 35.07
CA ILE A 605 -0.06 -16.50 34.36
C ILE A 605 -0.54 -17.68 33.50
N GLY A 606 -1.84 -17.89 33.39
CA GLY A 606 -2.42 -18.68 32.31
C GLY A 606 -2.43 -17.85 31.01
N THR A 607 -3.44 -17.01 30.85
CA THR A 607 -3.57 -16.09 29.70
C THR A 607 -3.24 -14.65 30.10
N LEU A 608 -2.43 -13.96 29.29
CA LEU A 608 -2.18 -12.52 29.39
C LEU A 608 -2.82 -11.78 28.21
N PHE A 609 -3.68 -10.80 28.50
CA PHE A 609 -4.19 -9.83 27.54
C PHE A 609 -3.83 -8.41 28.00
N ILE A 610 -3.23 -7.62 27.11
CA ILE A 610 -2.99 -6.19 27.32
C ILE A 610 -3.40 -5.44 26.05
N GLY A 611 -4.40 -4.57 26.15
CA GLY A 611 -4.84 -3.79 25.00
C GLY A 611 -5.50 -2.46 25.31
N GLN A 612 -5.54 -1.59 24.29
CA GLN A 612 -6.07 -0.22 24.39
C GLN A 612 -5.41 0.60 25.51
N THR A 613 -4.17 0.26 25.92
CA THR A 613 -3.46 0.92 27.03
C THR A 613 -2.48 2.00 26.55
N ASN A 614 -2.07 2.85 27.49
CA ASN A 614 -1.06 3.89 27.27
C ASN A 614 0.33 3.50 27.83
N ILE A 615 0.56 2.23 28.21
CA ILE A 615 1.84 1.80 28.79
C ILE A 615 3.01 1.91 27.80
N GLU A 616 4.19 2.28 28.28
CA GLU A 616 5.41 2.32 27.47
C GLU A 616 6.28 1.05 27.62
N THR A 617 6.17 0.34 28.75
CA THR A 617 6.92 -0.89 29.08
C THR A 617 6.05 -1.93 29.79
N LEU A 618 6.52 -3.19 29.84
CA LEU A 618 5.89 -4.29 30.58
C LEU A 618 6.43 -4.42 32.03
N GLY A 619 6.88 -3.31 32.64
CA GLY A 619 7.80 -3.37 33.78
C GLY A 619 7.38 -4.20 34.99
N GLY A 620 6.10 -4.11 35.38
CA GLY A 620 5.51 -4.91 36.46
C GLY A 620 5.33 -6.40 36.17
N LEU A 621 5.58 -6.86 34.94
CA LEU A 621 5.50 -8.27 34.54
C LEU A 621 6.89 -8.92 34.37
N ALA A 622 7.96 -8.21 34.75
CA ALA A 622 9.32 -8.70 34.60
C ALA A 622 9.71 -9.85 35.55
N GLU A 623 9.01 -9.99 36.68
CA GLU A 623 9.19 -11.10 37.62
C GLU A 623 8.42 -12.36 37.21
N VAL A 624 7.65 -12.33 36.11
CA VAL A 624 6.89 -13.49 35.59
C VAL A 624 7.82 -14.53 34.98
N GLU A 625 7.67 -15.76 35.44
CA GLU A 625 8.47 -16.94 35.08
C GLU A 625 7.68 -17.90 34.16
N GLU A 626 6.35 -17.98 34.32
CA GLU A 626 5.47 -18.84 33.55
C GLU A 626 4.28 -18.09 32.91
N ILE A 627 4.07 -18.28 31.60
CA ILE A 627 2.83 -17.89 30.88
C ILE A 627 2.33 -19.10 30.08
N THR A 628 1.40 -19.86 30.64
CA THR A 628 1.14 -21.24 30.21
C THR A 628 0.12 -21.39 29.07
N GLN A 629 -0.79 -20.43 28.89
CA GLN A 629 -1.88 -20.52 27.90
C GLN A 629 -1.65 -19.62 26.69
N ALA A 630 -1.75 -18.30 26.82
CA ALA A 630 -1.72 -17.40 25.65
C ALA A 630 -1.23 -16.00 25.98
N ILE A 631 -0.70 -15.29 24.96
CA ILE A 631 -0.30 -13.89 25.05
C ILE A 631 -1.01 -13.08 23.96
N ARG A 632 -1.67 -11.98 24.36
CA ARG A 632 -2.38 -11.06 23.46
C ARG A 632 -2.01 -9.60 23.74
N PHE A 633 -1.46 -8.91 22.75
CA PHE A 633 -1.10 -7.48 22.80
C PHE A 633 -1.77 -6.71 21.66
N GLN A 634 -2.79 -5.90 21.97
CA GLN A 634 -3.65 -5.28 20.94
C GLN A 634 -3.88 -3.78 21.15
N ASN A 635 -3.69 -2.95 20.12
CA ASN A 635 -4.02 -1.52 20.15
C ASN A 635 -3.28 -0.70 21.24
N ASN A 636 -2.05 -1.05 21.62
CA ASN A 636 -1.27 -0.29 22.60
C ASN A 636 -0.41 0.77 21.91
N GLY A 637 -0.82 2.04 21.97
CA GLY A 637 -0.20 3.13 21.21
C GLY A 637 1.28 3.33 21.50
N ASN A 638 1.66 3.31 22.79
CA ASN A 638 3.00 3.71 23.24
C ASN A 638 3.92 2.53 23.59
N LEU A 639 3.45 1.27 23.49
CA LEU A 639 4.21 0.10 23.94
C LEU A 639 5.42 -0.14 23.02
N ARG A 640 6.63 0.00 23.57
CA ARG A 640 7.87 0.01 22.76
C ARG A 640 8.46 -1.36 22.48
N ASN A 641 8.46 -2.29 23.44
CA ASN A 641 8.99 -3.64 23.27
C ASN A 641 8.22 -4.66 24.11
N ILE A 642 8.16 -5.91 23.65
CA ILE A 642 7.58 -7.04 24.38
C ILE A 642 8.70 -8.02 24.75
N GLY A 643 8.85 -8.32 26.03
CA GLY A 643 9.80 -9.32 26.52
C GLY A 643 9.61 -9.59 28.01
N PHE A 644 9.87 -10.83 28.41
CA PHE A 644 9.65 -11.33 29.77
C PHE A 644 10.96 -11.94 30.30
N PRO A 645 11.74 -11.23 31.12
CA PRO A 645 13.13 -11.58 31.39
C PRO A 645 13.35 -12.86 32.20
N LYS A 646 12.41 -13.21 33.09
CA LYS A 646 12.47 -14.46 33.86
C LYS A 646 11.69 -15.62 33.22
N LEU A 647 11.12 -15.43 32.02
CA LEU A 647 10.27 -16.43 31.39
C LEU A 647 11.03 -17.72 31.06
N ILE A 648 10.72 -18.80 31.80
CA ILE A 648 11.22 -20.17 31.59
C ILE A 648 10.23 -21.03 30.79
N THR A 649 9.11 -20.45 30.35
CA THR A 649 8.09 -21.13 29.53
C THR A 649 8.68 -21.63 28.23
N LYS A 650 8.76 -22.96 28.09
CA LYS A 650 9.12 -23.65 26.85
C LYS A 650 7.93 -23.82 25.92
N ASN A 651 6.80 -24.28 26.44
CA ASN A 651 5.64 -24.67 25.65
C ASN A 651 4.43 -23.83 26.08
N MET A 652 3.77 -23.18 25.12
CA MET A 652 2.56 -22.38 25.32
C MET A 652 1.38 -23.07 24.64
N ALA A 653 0.38 -23.49 25.41
CA ALA A 653 -0.69 -24.38 24.91
C ALA A 653 -1.64 -23.69 23.92
N GLY A 654 -1.83 -22.38 24.07
CA GLY A 654 -2.60 -21.52 23.19
C GLY A 654 -1.71 -20.67 22.26
N GLY A 655 -2.17 -19.46 21.94
CA GLY A 655 -1.64 -18.66 20.84
C GLY A 655 -0.86 -17.40 21.25
N LEU A 656 -0.17 -16.83 20.26
CA LEU A 656 0.56 -15.56 20.36
C LEU A 656 -0.02 -14.56 19.36
N TYR A 657 -0.61 -13.49 19.86
CA TYR A 657 -1.36 -12.50 19.07
C TYR A 657 -0.88 -11.08 19.41
N ILE A 658 -0.20 -10.41 18.48
CA ILE A 658 0.42 -9.10 18.70
C ILE A 658 0.04 -8.19 17.53
N ASN A 659 -0.92 -7.28 17.74
CA ASN A 659 -1.39 -6.38 16.70
C ASN A 659 -1.63 -4.93 17.07
N THR A 660 -1.49 -4.05 16.06
CA THR A 660 -1.81 -2.62 16.16
C THR A 660 -1.07 -1.93 17.33
N ASN A 661 0.19 -2.30 17.58
CA ASN A 661 1.06 -1.62 18.54
C ASN A 661 2.07 -0.76 17.74
N PRO A 662 1.71 0.48 17.33
CA PRO A 662 2.46 1.22 16.30
C PRO A 662 3.88 1.60 16.72
N SER A 663 4.12 1.84 18.02
CA SER A 663 5.46 2.10 18.59
C SER A 663 6.27 0.84 18.92
N LEU A 664 5.75 -0.37 18.69
CA LEU A 664 6.45 -1.61 19.02
C LEU A 664 7.64 -1.83 18.09
N GLN A 665 8.86 -1.87 18.62
CA GLN A 665 10.13 -1.96 17.89
C GLN A 665 10.71 -3.38 17.89
N SER A 666 10.61 -4.11 19.01
CA SER A 666 11.07 -5.50 19.10
C SER A 666 10.21 -6.41 20.00
N ILE A 667 10.32 -7.72 19.74
CA ILE A 667 9.67 -8.81 20.50
C ILE A 667 10.74 -9.86 20.84
N THR A 668 10.85 -10.25 22.12
CA THR A 668 11.88 -11.19 22.60
C THR A 668 11.32 -12.26 23.55
N PHE A 669 11.49 -13.54 23.20
CA PHE A 669 11.12 -14.69 24.03
C PHE A 669 12.29 -15.70 24.12
N PRO A 670 13.16 -15.63 25.13
CA PRO A 670 14.46 -16.33 25.13
C PRO A 670 14.38 -17.85 25.35
N ASN A 671 13.30 -18.35 25.97
CA ASN A 671 13.13 -19.77 26.29
C ASN A 671 11.93 -20.44 25.60
N LEU A 672 11.17 -19.70 24.78
CA LEU A 672 9.97 -20.22 24.14
C LEU A 672 10.37 -21.12 22.97
N GLU A 673 9.93 -22.37 23.05
CA GLU A 673 10.29 -23.47 22.16
C GLU A 673 9.10 -23.87 21.25
N GLU A 674 7.87 -23.86 21.78
CA GLU A 674 6.67 -24.37 21.11
C GLU A 674 5.42 -23.53 21.44
N ILE A 675 4.57 -23.28 20.44
CA ILE A 675 3.29 -22.54 20.57
C ILE A 675 2.18 -23.31 19.84
N GLY A 676 0.95 -23.30 20.38
CA GLY A 676 -0.26 -23.54 19.59
C GLY A 676 -0.83 -24.96 19.60
N SER A 677 -0.42 -25.83 20.53
CA SER A 677 -0.87 -27.24 20.59
C SER A 677 -2.39 -27.42 20.47
N ASN A 678 -3.15 -26.45 21.00
CA ASN A 678 -4.61 -26.46 21.07
C ASN A 678 -5.29 -25.68 19.93
N GLY A 679 -4.64 -25.55 18.76
CA GLY A 679 -5.24 -24.99 17.54
C GLY A 679 -5.44 -23.47 17.55
N GLN A 680 -4.72 -22.75 18.41
CA GLN A 680 -4.77 -21.28 18.49
C GLN A 680 -3.91 -20.60 17.40
N GLU A 681 -4.04 -19.28 17.29
CA GLU A 681 -3.39 -18.45 16.27
C GLU A 681 -1.96 -18.03 16.65
N PHE A 682 -1.06 -17.93 15.66
CA PHE A 682 0.20 -17.19 15.75
C PHE A 682 0.14 -16.01 14.78
N SER A 683 -0.07 -14.79 15.27
CA SER A 683 -0.24 -13.62 14.42
C SER A 683 0.45 -12.39 14.98
N ILE A 684 1.37 -11.82 14.21
CA ILE A 684 2.09 -10.59 14.52
C ILE A 684 1.89 -9.63 13.34
N TYR A 685 1.00 -8.64 13.48
CA TYR A 685 0.58 -7.79 12.35
C TYR A 685 0.23 -6.35 12.72
N LEU A 686 0.36 -5.39 11.79
CA LEU A 686 0.07 -3.95 11.98
C LEU A 686 0.93 -3.28 13.07
N ASN A 687 2.10 -3.84 13.41
CA ASN A 687 3.07 -3.21 14.31
C ASN A 687 4.08 -2.41 13.47
N ALA A 688 3.76 -1.17 13.13
CA ALA A 688 4.45 -0.41 12.08
C ALA A 688 5.96 -0.19 12.32
N SER A 689 6.38 -0.03 13.59
CA SER A 689 7.79 0.13 13.98
C SER A 689 8.57 -1.19 14.14
N LEU A 690 7.91 -2.35 14.02
CA LEU A 690 8.49 -3.63 14.39
C LEU A 690 9.52 -4.08 13.36
N SER A 691 10.78 -4.13 13.80
CA SER A 691 11.95 -4.40 12.96
C SER A 691 12.77 -5.62 13.40
N SER A 692 12.53 -6.14 14.61
CA SER A 692 13.21 -7.31 15.16
C SER A 692 12.27 -8.22 15.95
N ILE A 693 12.36 -9.53 15.71
CA ILE A 693 11.69 -10.58 16.48
C ILE A 693 12.76 -11.61 16.84
N SER A 694 12.88 -11.97 18.13
CA SER A 694 13.88 -12.92 18.60
C SER A 694 13.28 -14.02 19.47
N MET A 695 13.31 -15.24 18.96
CA MET A 695 12.78 -16.46 19.58
C MET A 695 13.81 -17.60 19.40
N PRO A 696 14.98 -17.53 20.05
CA PRO A 696 16.18 -18.30 19.71
C PRO A 696 16.04 -19.83 19.82
N LYS A 697 15.11 -20.32 20.64
CA LYS A 697 14.87 -21.76 20.86
C LYS A 697 13.61 -22.28 20.16
N PHE A 698 12.95 -21.43 19.38
CA PHE A 698 11.65 -21.72 18.78
C PHE A 698 11.77 -22.77 17.68
N ARG A 699 10.98 -23.85 17.80
CA ARG A 699 11.07 -25.06 16.98
C ARG A 699 9.74 -25.62 16.48
N SER A 700 8.59 -25.23 17.07
CA SER A 700 7.28 -25.77 16.66
C SER A 700 6.13 -24.77 16.66
N ILE A 701 5.32 -24.84 15.59
CA ILE A 701 4.00 -24.17 15.42
C ILE A 701 2.90 -25.17 15.01
N THR A 702 2.98 -26.40 15.53
CA THR A 702 2.06 -27.50 15.20
C THR A 702 0.60 -27.13 15.48
N ASN A 703 -0.31 -27.54 14.60
CA ASN A 703 -1.77 -27.32 14.65
C ASN A 703 -2.29 -25.87 14.57
N ALA A 704 -1.43 -24.84 14.62
CA ALA A 704 -1.88 -23.44 14.68
C ALA A 704 -2.89 -23.08 13.57
N SER A 705 -4.03 -22.49 13.93
CA SER A 705 -5.16 -22.27 13.01
C SER A 705 -4.91 -21.19 11.97
N GLN A 706 -3.97 -20.27 12.24
CA GLN A 706 -3.44 -19.31 11.29
C GLN A 706 -2.04 -18.88 11.72
N PHE A 707 -1.17 -18.62 10.75
CA PHE A 707 0.16 -18.05 10.92
C PHE A 707 0.26 -16.75 10.12
N THR A 708 0.26 -15.59 10.77
CA THR A 708 0.30 -14.27 10.11
C THR A 708 1.54 -13.47 10.48
N LEU A 709 2.28 -12.97 9.49
CA LEU A 709 3.27 -11.92 9.65
C LEU A 709 2.97 -10.76 8.71
N SER A 710 2.75 -9.58 9.29
CA SER A 710 2.50 -8.36 8.51
C SER A 710 3.00 -7.11 9.22
N ASN A 711 4.31 -6.85 9.11
CA ASN A 711 4.97 -5.73 9.78
C ASN A 711 5.95 -5.03 8.82
N THR A 712 5.80 -3.72 8.67
CA THR A 712 6.34 -2.98 7.53
C THR A 712 7.86 -2.84 7.49
N LEU A 713 8.55 -3.04 8.61
CA LEU A 713 10.01 -2.89 8.75
C LEU A 713 10.76 -4.21 8.99
N LEU A 714 10.05 -5.35 8.92
CA LEU A 714 10.66 -6.68 9.11
C LEU A 714 11.47 -7.08 7.85
N LYS A 715 12.79 -7.28 8.02
CA LYS A 715 13.74 -7.50 6.91
C LYS A 715 14.00 -8.97 6.56
N ASN A 716 13.83 -9.87 7.52
CA ASN A 716 14.05 -11.30 7.36
C ASN A 716 13.12 -12.10 8.28
N LEU A 717 13.15 -13.43 8.16
CA LEU A 717 12.37 -14.36 8.98
C LEU A 717 13.30 -15.32 9.76
N ASP A 718 14.52 -14.89 10.09
CA ASP A 718 15.59 -15.75 10.63
C ASP A 718 15.18 -16.48 11.92
N PHE A 719 14.33 -15.86 12.74
CA PHE A 719 13.74 -16.44 13.96
C PHE A 719 12.87 -17.69 13.71
N LEU A 720 12.56 -18.00 12.44
CA LEU A 720 11.83 -19.19 12.02
C LEU A 720 12.73 -20.31 11.45
N ALA A 721 14.02 -20.09 11.19
CA ALA A 721 14.87 -21.02 10.42
C ALA A 721 14.95 -22.47 10.99
N ASN A 722 14.71 -22.62 12.29
CA ASN A 722 14.62 -23.91 12.98
C ASN A 722 13.18 -24.37 13.31
N VAL A 723 12.18 -23.53 13.05
CA VAL A 723 10.76 -23.82 13.26
C VAL A 723 10.25 -24.82 12.23
N THR A 724 9.65 -25.88 12.76
CA THR A 724 8.87 -26.88 12.03
C THR A 724 7.39 -26.70 12.34
N GLY A 725 6.51 -27.17 11.46
CA GLY A 725 5.10 -27.34 11.84
C GLY A 725 4.13 -27.26 10.67
N ASN A 726 2.96 -27.84 10.93
CA ASN A 726 1.82 -27.88 10.02
C ASN A 726 0.67 -27.02 10.56
N PRO A 727 0.67 -25.69 10.34
CA PRO A 727 -0.48 -24.87 10.71
C PRO A 727 -1.71 -25.35 9.93
N SER A 728 -2.82 -25.56 10.66
CA SER A 728 -4.04 -26.20 10.14
C SER A 728 -4.85 -25.30 9.21
N GLY A 729 -4.57 -23.99 9.21
CA GLY A 729 -5.10 -23.02 8.25
C GLY A 729 -4.04 -22.42 7.34
N TYR A 730 -3.92 -21.10 7.40
CA TYR A 730 -3.19 -20.29 6.41
C TYR A 730 -1.81 -19.84 6.91
N LEU A 731 -0.84 -19.86 6.00
CA LEU A 731 0.38 -19.06 6.07
C LEU A 731 0.13 -17.72 5.36
N VAL A 732 0.19 -16.61 6.07
CA VAL A 732 -0.08 -15.25 5.57
C VAL A 732 1.13 -14.36 5.78
N LEU A 733 1.75 -13.92 4.69
CA LEU A 733 2.86 -12.95 4.66
C LEU A 733 2.39 -11.71 3.88
N ASP A 734 1.95 -10.68 4.60
CA ASP A 734 1.29 -9.50 4.02
C ASP A 734 2.02 -8.19 4.34
N ALA A 735 2.24 -7.30 3.38
CA ALA A 735 2.77 -5.95 3.59
C ALA A 735 4.12 -5.85 4.33
N ASN A 736 4.93 -6.91 4.32
CA ASN A 736 6.30 -6.89 4.86
C ASN A 736 7.21 -6.20 3.83
N ASN A 737 7.10 -4.88 3.73
CA ASN A 737 7.69 -4.08 2.64
C ASN A 737 9.22 -4.24 2.51
N GLU A 738 9.91 -4.47 3.63
CA GLU A 738 11.37 -4.63 3.69
C GLU A 738 11.87 -6.09 3.51
N LEU A 739 10.96 -7.06 3.36
CA LEU A 739 11.31 -8.48 3.20
C LEU A 739 11.73 -8.79 1.76
N ILE A 740 12.94 -9.32 1.59
CA ILE A 740 13.56 -9.55 0.27
C ILE A 740 13.47 -11.00 -0.26
N ASN A 741 13.35 -11.98 0.63
CA ASN A 741 13.23 -13.42 0.32
C ASN A 741 12.50 -14.14 1.46
N LEU A 742 12.22 -15.44 1.29
CA LEU A 742 11.48 -16.25 2.27
C LEU A 742 12.37 -17.23 3.06
N ASN A 743 13.65 -16.90 3.28
CA ASN A 743 14.49 -17.69 4.18
C ASN A 743 14.00 -17.54 5.63
N GLY A 744 13.83 -18.68 6.31
CA GLY A 744 13.23 -18.81 7.63
C GLY A 744 12.10 -19.82 7.62
N ILE A 745 11.24 -19.84 6.59
CA ILE A 745 10.02 -20.67 6.56
C ILE A 745 10.21 -22.05 5.89
N GLN A 746 11.45 -22.57 5.79
CA GLN A 746 11.77 -23.78 5.03
C GLN A 746 10.97 -25.03 5.46
N LYS A 747 10.64 -25.16 6.76
CA LYS A 747 10.08 -26.39 7.34
C LYS A 747 8.62 -26.22 7.81
N ILE A 748 7.96 -25.14 7.38
CA ILE A 748 6.55 -24.85 7.68
C ILE A 748 5.69 -25.40 6.53
N VAL A 749 4.59 -26.08 6.84
CA VAL A 749 3.74 -26.78 5.85
C VAL A 749 2.25 -26.48 6.12
N PRO A 750 1.71 -25.36 5.61
CA PRO A 750 0.32 -24.98 5.87
C PRO A 750 -0.65 -25.96 5.19
N GLN A 751 -1.66 -26.42 5.94
CA GLN A 751 -2.61 -27.43 5.47
C GLN A 751 -3.74 -26.86 4.60
N ARG A 752 -3.97 -25.54 4.62
CA ARG A 752 -5.11 -24.91 3.91
C ARG A 752 -4.71 -23.90 2.83
N GLY A 753 -3.68 -23.07 3.05
CA GLY A 753 -3.33 -22.05 2.06
C GLY A 753 -2.08 -21.24 2.35
N VAL A 754 -1.61 -20.55 1.31
CA VAL A 754 -0.47 -19.63 1.33
C VAL A 754 -0.90 -18.31 0.70
N TRP A 755 -0.83 -17.22 1.46
CA TRP A 755 -1.10 -15.86 0.99
C TRP A 755 0.17 -15.02 1.12
N ILE A 756 0.74 -14.58 0.01
CA ILE A 756 1.95 -13.75 -0.07
C ILE A 756 1.56 -12.45 -0.78
N ARG A 757 1.34 -11.39 0.01
CA ARG A 757 0.70 -10.16 -0.46
C ARG A 757 1.49 -8.89 -0.12
N ASN A 758 1.46 -7.89 -0.99
CA ASN A 758 1.98 -6.53 -0.72
C ASN A 758 3.47 -6.45 -0.30
N ASN A 759 4.30 -7.49 -0.50
CA ASN A 759 5.69 -7.51 -0.01
C ASN A 759 6.60 -6.80 -1.02
N LYS A 760 6.74 -5.48 -0.88
CA LYS A 760 7.27 -4.59 -1.93
C LYS A 760 8.68 -4.91 -2.44
N LYS A 761 9.59 -5.42 -1.59
CA LYS A 761 10.96 -5.78 -1.97
C LYS A 761 11.18 -7.29 -2.20
N LEU A 762 10.12 -8.10 -2.16
CA LEU A 762 10.23 -9.55 -2.25
C LEU A 762 10.54 -9.98 -3.69
N GLU A 763 11.79 -10.31 -3.99
CA GLU A 763 12.24 -10.64 -5.35
C GLU A 763 11.96 -12.09 -5.76
N THR A 764 11.90 -13.01 -4.80
CA THR A 764 11.77 -14.45 -5.03
C THR A 764 11.09 -15.14 -3.86
N LEU A 765 10.33 -16.21 -4.15
CA LEU A 765 9.82 -17.11 -3.12
C LEU A 765 10.83 -18.18 -2.68
N ASN A 766 12.06 -18.18 -3.23
CA ASN A 766 13.12 -19.08 -2.78
C ASN A 766 13.44 -18.84 -1.28
N GLY A 767 13.71 -19.95 -0.58
CA GLY A 767 13.62 -20.04 0.88
C GLY A 767 12.29 -20.64 1.38
N ALA A 768 11.20 -20.54 0.60
CA ALA A 768 9.92 -21.19 0.89
C ALA A 768 9.97 -22.71 0.65
N GLY A 769 10.59 -23.43 1.60
CA GLY A 769 10.73 -24.90 1.56
C GLY A 769 9.40 -25.67 1.61
N LEU A 770 8.30 -25.02 2.04
CA LEU A 770 6.89 -25.43 1.99
C LEU A 770 6.63 -26.76 1.24
N ASN A 771 6.40 -27.86 1.96
CA ASN A 771 6.19 -29.18 1.37
C ASN A 771 4.70 -29.47 1.11
N VAL A 772 4.10 -28.77 0.14
CA VAL A 772 2.64 -28.77 -0.07
C VAL A 772 2.26 -29.36 -1.42
N GLN A 773 1.48 -30.45 -1.39
CA GLN A 773 0.93 -31.11 -2.57
C GLN A 773 -0.50 -30.64 -2.87
N ASP A 774 -1.31 -30.42 -1.85
CA ASP A 774 -2.69 -29.96 -2.00
C ASP A 774 -2.89 -28.64 -1.24
N LEU A 775 -3.35 -27.58 -1.93
CA LEU A 775 -3.62 -26.27 -1.33
C LEU A 775 -5.01 -25.76 -1.70
N TYR A 776 -5.81 -25.41 -0.69
CA TYR A 776 -7.15 -24.87 -0.91
C TYR A 776 -7.08 -23.43 -1.45
N TYR A 777 -6.17 -22.59 -0.94
CA TYR A 777 -5.92 -21.26 -1.50
C TYR A 777 -4.42 -20.96 -1.68
N THR A 778 -4.01 -20.67 -2.91
CA THR A 778 -2.71 -20.05 -3.22
C THR A 778 -2.95 -18.63 -3.71
N VAL A 779 -2.48 -17.61 -2.98
CA VAL A 779 -2.63 -16.20 -3.34
C VAL A 779 -1.26 -15.54 -3.35
N ILE A 780 -0.83 -15.06 -4.52
CA ILE A 780 0.42 -14.31 -4.71
C ILE A 780 0.03 -12.97 -5.33
N GLN A 781 0.05 -11.89 -4.55
CA GLN A 781 -0.59 -10.63 -4.95
C GLN A 781 0.20 -9.36 -4.58
N ASP A 782 0.25 -8.35 -5.45
CA ASP A 782 0.88 -7.05 -5.16
C ASP A 782 2.36 -7.13 -4.71
N ASN A 783 3.14 -8.05 -5.29
CA ASN A 783 4.58 -8.13 -5.05
C ASN A 783 5.33 -7.57 -6.29
N PRO A 784 5.60 -6.25 -6.36
CA PRO A 784 6.08 -5.57 -7.57
C PRO A 784 7.48 -6.00 -8.03
N GLU A 785 8.33 -6.44 -7.11
CA GLU A 785 9.70 -6.89 -7.41
C GLU A 785 9.81 -8.40 -7.67
N LEU A 786 8.72 -9.16 -7.50
CA LEU A 786 8.71 -10.62 -7.53
C LEU A 786 8.90 -11.16 -8.96
N LYS A 787 9.96 -11.96 -9.13
CA LYS A 787 10.39 -12.55 -10.42
C LYS A 787 10.10 -14.04 -10.50
N ASP A 788 10.23 -14.75 -9.38
CA ASP A 788 10.22 -16.22 -9.31
C ASP A 788 9.31 -16.74 -8.19
N ILE A 789 8.37 -17.62 -8.58
CA ILE A 789 7.39 -18.29 -7.71
C ILE A 789 7.50 -19.83 -7.75
N SER A 790 8.53 -20.36 -8.42
CA SER A 790 8.72 -21.80 -8.67
C SER A 790 8.77 -22.65 -7.39
N ALA A 791 9.27 -22.08 -6.29
CA ALA A 791 9.28 -22.68 -4.94
C ALA A 791 7.89 -23.13 -4.44
N ILE A 792 6.81 -22.57 -5.00
CA ILE A 792 5.42 -22.99 -4.76
C ILE A 792 4.88 -23.77 -5.97
N THR A 793 4.95 -23.21 -7.19
CA THR A 793 4.22 -23.79 -8.35
C THR A 793 4.74 -25.14 -8.80
N SER A 794 6.00 -25.48 -8.51
CA SER A 794 6.57 -26.81 -8.77
C SER A 794 6.00 -27.93 -7.88
N LYS A 795 5.38 -27.60 -6.75
CA LYS A 795 4.96 -28.56 -5.72
C LYS A 795 3.46 -28.85 -5.70
N ILE A 796 2.64 -27.85 -6.03
CA ILE A 796 1.18 -27.99 -6.08
C ILE A 796 0.82 -29.09 -7.09
N LYS A 797 0.09 -30.10 -6.60
CA LYS A 797 -0.45 -31.23 -7.34
C LYS A 797 -1.95 -31.09 -7.57
N SER A 798 -2.71 -30.69 -6.54
CA SER A 798 -4.10 -30.25 -6.71
C SER A 798 -4.46 -29.09 -5.77
N GLY A 799 -5.65 -28.54 -5.93
CA GLY A 799 -6.11 -27.41 -5.12
C GLY A 799 -7.48 -26.90 -5.51
N PHE A 800 -7.91 -25.83 -4.85
CA PHE A 800 -9.22 -25.20 -5.07
C PHE A 800 -9.06 -23.85 -5.80
N GLN A 801 -8.31 -22.88 -5.25
CA GLN A 801 -8.06 -21.60 -5.92
C GLN A 801 -6.58 -21.24 -6.03
N ILE A 802 -6.19 -20.77 -7.23
CA ILE A 802 -4.88 -20.17 -7.51
C ILE A 802 -5.13 -18.74 -8.02
N LEU A 803 -4.67 -17.74 -7.28
CA LEU A 803 -4.76 -16.31 -7.61
C LEU A 803 -3.35 -15.70 -7.69
N ILE A 804 -2.94 -15.26 -8.87
CA ILE A 804 -1.66 -14.59 -9.11
C ILE A 804 -1.97 -13.22 -9.72
N ASN A 805 -1.81 -12.14 -8.95
CA ASN A 805 -2.39 -10.85 -9.28
C ASN A 805 -1.42 -9.67 -9.03
N ARG A 806 -1.25 -8.74 -9.98
CA ARG A 806 -0.37 -7.56 -9.79
C ARG A 806 1.08 -7.91 -9.40
N ASN A 807 1.67 -8.90 -10.08
CA ASN A 807 3.10 -9.26 -9.96
C ASN A 807 3.81 -9.01 -11.32
N PRO A 808 4.19 -7.76 -11.65
CA PRO A 808 4.58 -7.35 -13.00
C PRO A 808 5.94 -7.88 -13.49
N LYS A 809 6.81 -8.41 -12.61
CA LYS A 809 8.14 -8.94 -12.98
C LYS A 809 8.21 -10.46 -13.12
N ILE A 810 7.11 -11.19 -12.92
CA ILE A 810 7.04 -12.63 -13.20
C ILE A 810 6.94 -12.81 -14.72
N GLU A 811 8.01 -13.30 -15.36
CA GLU A 811 8.04 -13.52 -16.81
C GLU A 811 7.52 -14.90 -17.24
N SER A 812 7.58 -15.91 -16.36
CA SER A 812 7.10 -17.26 -16.64
C SER A 812 6.50 -17.92 -15.41
N ILE A 813 5.51 -18.78 -15.62
CA ILE A 813 4.85 -19.57 -14.59
C ILE A 813 4.72 -21.01 -15.09
N THR A 814 5.35 -21.96 -14.40
CA THR A 814 5.24 -23.40 -14.68
C THR A 814 4.68 -24.14 -13.47
N PHE A 815 3.61 -24.91 -13.67
CA PHE A 815 3.05 -25.83 -12.67
C PHE A 815 3.41 -27.28 -13.00
N THR A 816 4.62 -27.70 -12.65
CA THR A 816 5.22 -28.99 -13.01
C THR A 816 4.38 -30.22 -12.62
N ASN A 817 3.54 -30.08 -11.59
CA ASN A 817 2.81 -31.19 -10.97
C ASN A 817 1.29 -31.01 -10.88
N LEU A 818 0.73 -29.87 -11.30
CA LEU A 818 -0.70 -29.61 -11.18
C LEU A 818 -1.52 -30.51 -12.13
N GLU A 819 -2.25 -31.46 -11.57
CA GLU A 819 -3.06 -32.44 -12.30
C GLU A 819 -4.53 -32.00 -12.44
N ARG A 820 -5.09 -31.35 -11.41
CA ARG A 820 -6.50 -30.92 -11.36
C ARG A 820 -6.73 -29.75 -10.41
N LEU A 821 -7.82 -29.01 -10.62
CA LEU A 821 -8.42 -28.11 -9.62
C LEU A 821 -9.87 -28.50 -9.35
N VAL A 822 -10.29 -28.49 -8.08
CA VAL A 822 -11.57 -29.03 -7.61
C VAL A 822 -12.53 -27.95 -7.09
N ASP A 823 -13.83 -28.28 -7.07
CA ASP A 823 -14.95 -27.38 -6.78
C ASP A 823 -15.02 -26.15 -7.72
N PHE A 824 -15.88 -25.17 -7.41
CA PHE A 824 -16.21 -24.00 -8.24
C PHE A 824 -15.05 -23.02 -8.51
N SER A 825 -13.86 -23.24 -7.95
CA SER A 825 -12.71 -22.34 -8.08
C SER A 825 -11.66 -22.84 -9.07
N GLY A 826 -10.74 -21.97 -9.47
CA GLY A 826 -9.68 -22.34 -10.40
C GLY A 826 -8.54 -21.34 -10.48
N ILE A 827 -8.01 -21.14 -11.69
CA ILE A 827 -6.85 -20.28 -11.97
C ILE A 827 -7.33 -18.87 -12.32
N ASN A 828 -6.83 -17.87 -11.60
CA ASN A 828 -6.93 -16.45 -11.95
C ASN A 828 -5.53 -15.84 -11.98
N ILE A 829 -5.09 -15.44 -13.17
CA ILE A 829 -3.82 -14.72 -13.39
C ILE A 829 -4.18 -13.36 -14.01
N SER A 830 -4.13 -12.29 -13.21
CA SER A 830 -4.62 -10.97 -13.64
C SER A 830 -3.66 -9.82 -13.32
N VAL A 831 -3.48 -8.89 -14.26
CA VAL A 831 -2.57 -7.72 -14.09
C VAL A 831 -1.12 -8.16 -13.86
N SER A 832 -0.65 -9.12 -14.66
CA SER A 832 0.73 -9.58 -14.70
C SER A 832 1.36 -9.24 -16.06
N PRO A 833 1.57 -7.95 -16.39
CA PRO A 833 1.87 -7.51 -17.75
C PRO A 833 3.21 -8.02 -18.32
N GLY A 834 4.16 -8.40 -17.47
CA GLY A 834 5.45 -8.99 -17.86
C GLY A 834 5.41 -10.50 -18.14
N LEU A 835 4.30 -11.20 -17.84
CA LEU A 835 4.16 -12.64 -18.04
C LEU A 835 4.17 -12.97 -19.53
N LYS A 836 5.12 -13.81 -19.95
CA LYS A 836 5.33 -14.26 -21.34
C LYS A 836 4.84 -15.70 -21.55
N ILE A 837 5.02 -16.58 -20.56
CA ILE A 837 4.73 -18.02 -20.68
C ILE A 837 3.95 -18.53 -19.46
N LEU A 838 2.85 -19.24 -19.72
CA LEU A 838 2.15 -20.07 -18.72
C LEU A 838 2.18 -21.54 -19.16
N ASP A 839 2.73 -22.41 -18.31
CA ASP A 839 2.93 -23.84 -18.59
C ASP A 839 2.26 -24.73 -17.53
N LEU A 840 1.35 -25.59 -17.99
CA LEU A 840 0.44 -26.42 -17.21
C LEU A 840 0.48 -27.88 -17.73
N PRO A 841 1.67 -28.53 -17.83
CA PRO A 841 1.89 -29.70 -18.67
C PRO A 841 1.14 -30.97 -18.23
N LYS A 842 0.65 -31.02 -16.99
CA LYS A 842 -0.10 -32.15 -16.42
C LYS A 842 -1.59 -31.87 -16.16
N LEU A 843 -2.07 -30.65 -16.42
CA LEU A 843 -3.41 -30.22 -16.02
C LEU A 843 -4.47 -30.87 -16.91
N LYS A 844 -5.36 -31.68 -16.31
CA LYS A 844 -6.43 -32.41 -17.01
C LYS A 844 -7.83 -31.85 -16.81
N GLU A 845 -8.15 -31.36 -15.61
CA GLU A 845 -9.47 -30.83 -15.29
C GLU A 845 -9.37 -29.55 -14.44
N ILE A 846 -10.19 -28.56 -14.76
CA ILE A 846 -10.52 -27.43 -13.90
C ILE A 846 -12.00 -27.53 -13.56
N GLN A 847 -12.35 -27.71 -12.29
CA GLN A 847 -13.76 -27.75 -11.86
C GLN A 847 -14.39 -26.37 -11.65
N GLY A 848 -13.59 -25.30 -11.63
CA GLY A 848 -14.04 -23.91 -11.69
C GLY A 848 -13.60 -23.17 -12.96
N PHE A 849 -13.06 -21.97 -12.77
CA PHE A 849 -12.72 -21.01 -13.83
C PHE A 849 -11.25 -21.08 -14.28
N PHE A 850 -10.98 -20.64 -15.52
CA PHE A 850 -9.64 -20.37 -16.04
C PHE A 850 -9.62 -18.93 -16.59
N ILE A 851 -9.10 -18.01 -15.78
CA ILE A 851 -9.09 -16.57 -16.03
C ILE A 851 -7.65 -16.12 -16.26
N ILE A 852 -7.40 -15.48 -17.40
CA ILE A 852 -6.18 -14.71 -17.65
C ILE A 852 -6.57 -13.32 -18.15
N ASP A 853 -6.16 -12.26 -17.44
CA ASP A 853 -6.41 -10.86 -17.83
C ASP A 853 -5.16 -9.99 -17.66
N ASP A 854 -5.00 -9.00 -18.53
CA ASP A 854 -3.94 -8.00 -18.51
C ASP A 854 -2.49 -8.55 -18.45
N ALA A 855 -2.31 -9.79 -18.89
CA ALA A 855 -1.02 -10.41 -19.17
C ALA A 855 -0.56 -10.03 -20.58
N LYS A 856 -0.30 -8.73 -20.79
CA LYS A 856 -0.10 -8.13 -22.13
C LYS A 856 1.00 -8.83 -22.94
N ALA A 857 2.13 -9.19 -22.31
CA ALA A 857 3.29 -9.83 -22.95
C ALA A 857 3.16 -11.35 -23.19
N LEU A 858 2.02 -11.96 -22.82
CA LEU A 858 1.83 -13.41 -22.87
C LEU A 858 1.84 -13.90 -24.32
N THR A 859 2.80 -14.74 -24.69
CA THR A 859 2.94 -15.33 -26.03
C THR A 859 2.48 -16.79 -26.08
N SER A 860 2.44 -17.50 -24.95
CA SER A 860 2.09 -18.92 -24.88
C SER A 860 1.34 -19.30 -23.61
N VAL A 861 0.30 -20.14 -23.77
CA VAL A 861 -0.37 -20.89 -22.71
C VAL A 861 -0.39 -22.35 -23.12
N ASN A 862 0.31 -23.21 -22.38
CA ASN A 862 0.45 -24.63 -22.68
C ASN A 862 -0.30 -25.50 -21.67
N ALA A 863 -1.43 -26.09 -22.05
CA ALA A 863 -2.11 -27.13 -21.25
C ALA A 863 -2.56 -28.28 -22.18
N PRO A 864 -1.61 -29.11 -22.66
CA PRO A 864 -1.81 -29.96 -23.85
C PRO A 864 -2.74 -31.15 -23.60
N ILE A 865 -3.01 -31.48 -22.33
CA ILE A 865 -3.87 -32.60 -21.91
C ILE A 865 -5.11 -32.13 -21.12
N LEU A 866 -5.47 -30.85 -21.22
CA LEU A 866 -6.64 -30.28 -20.54
C LEU A 866 -7.93 -30.76 -21.22
N GLU A 867 -8.65 -31.68 -20.57
CA GLU A 867 -9.83 -32.34 -21.11
C GLU A 867 -11.15 -31.60 -20.81
N LYS A 868 -11.22 -30.85 -19.70
CA LYS A 868 -12.48 -30.25 -19.20
C LYS A 868 -12.27 -28.98 -18.36
N ILE A 869 -13.14 -27.98 -18.58
CA ILE A 869 -13.27 -26.79 -17.74
C ILE A 869 -14.75 -26.65 -17.34
N SER A 870 -15.10 -26.92 -16.09
CA SER A 870 -16.52 -27.00 -15.70
C SER A 870 -17.23 -25.64 -15.62
N HIS A 871 -16.46 -24.54 -15.57
CA HIS A 871 -16.97 -23.17 -15.75
C HIS A 871 -16.28 -22.44 -16.91
N ARG A 872 -15.83 -21.20 -16.65
CA ARG A 872 -15.53 -20.17 -17.64
C ARG A 872 -14.06 -20.14 -17.99
N LEU A 873 -13.73 -20.27 -19.27
CA LEU A 873 -12.45 -19.83 -19.84
C LEU A 873 -12.60 -18.37 -20.28
N TYR A 874 -11.83 -17.47 -19.67
CA TYR A 874 -11.88 -16.03 -19.93
C TYR A 874 -10.47 -15.49 -20.17
N PHE A 875 -10.22 -15.05 -21.39
CA PHE A 875 -8.93 -14.58 -21.86
C PHE A 875 -9.07 -13.12 -22.31
N ALA A 876 -8.49 -12.19 -21.54
CA ALA A 876 -8.69 -10.77 -21.71
C ALA A 876 -7.38 -9.97 -21.77
N THR A 877 -7.35 -8.91 -22.59
CA THR A 877 -6.27 -7.92 -22.64
C THR A 877 -4.88 -8.53 -22.95
N LEU A 878 -4.87 -9.59 -23.79
CA LEU A 878 -3.68 -10.36 -24.18
C LEU A 878 -3.16 -9.87 -25.53
N TYR A 879 -2.07 -9.10 -25.53
CA TYR A 879 -1.63 -8.38 -26.74
C TYR A 879 -0.60 -9.17 -27.56
N SER A 880 0.24 -9.98 -26.92
CA SER A 880 1.26 -10.81 -27.58
C SER A 880 0.82 -12.25 -27.92
N LEU A 881 -0.37 -12.68 -27.51
CA LEU A 881 -0.82 -14.06 -27.65
C LEU A 881 -1.32 -14.32 -29.08
N GLU A 882 -0.50 -14.94 -29.92
CA GLU A 882 -0.83 -15.14 -31.35
C GLU A 882 -1.76 -16.33 -31.64
N ALA A 883 -1.74 -17.35 -30.78
CA ALA A 883 -2.52 -18.57 -30.90
C ALA A 883 -2.86 -19.13 -29.51
N LEU A 884 -3.87 -20.00 -29.45
CA LEU A 884 -4.27 -20.71 -28.24
C LEU A 884 -4.69 -22.13 -28.63
N ASP A 885 -4.18 -23.13 -27.92
CA ASP A 885 -4.41 -24.54 -28.23
C ASP A 885 -4.66 -25.37 -26.96
N PHE A 886 -5.83 -26.00 -26.91
CA PHE A 886 -6.25 -26.95 -25.88
C PHE A 886 -6.79 -28.20 -26.59
N PRO A 887 -5.92 -29.00 -27.24
CA PRO A 887 -6.32 -29.95 -28.26
C PRO A 887 -7.17 -31.11 -27.73
N GLU A 888 -7.11 -31.38 -26.42
CA GLU A 888 -7.91 -32.42 -25.73
C GLU A 888 -9.21 -31.91 -25.08
N LEU A 889 -9.50 -30.60 -25.12
CA LEU A 889 -10.65 -30.01 -24.41
C LEU A 889 -11.98 -30.44 -25.05
N LYS A 890 -12.84 -31.09 -24.27
CA LYS A 890 -14.11 -31.73 -24.71
C LYS A 890 -15.37 -31.01 -24.23
N ASP A 891 -15.35 -30.46 -23.02
CA ASP A 891 -16.51 -29.82 -22.36
C ASP A 891 -16.08 -28.51 -21.67
N ALA A 892 -16.89 -27.47 -21.87
CA ALA A 892 -16.73 -26.16 -21.25
C ALA A 892 -18.10 -25.54 -20.91
N LEU A 893 -18.16 -24.62 -19.93
CA LEU A 893 -19.33 -23.75 -19.77
C LEU A 893 -19.26 -22.59 -20.77
N SER A 894 -18.20 -21.80 -20.74
CA SER A 894 -18.02 -20.69 -21.70
C SER A 894 -16.57 -20.54 -22.15
N LEU A 895 -16.41 -20.07 -23.39
CA LEU A 895 -15.13 -19.71 -24.01
C LEU A 895 -15.21 -18.24 -24.43
N GLU A 896 -14.41 -17.39 -23.79
CA GLU A 896 -14.61 -15.94 -23.89
C GLU A 896 -13.30 -15.17 -24.10
N PHE A 897 -13.27 -14.35 -25.16
CA PHE A 897 -12.09 -13.64 -25.63
C PHE A 897 -12.36 -12.13 -25.77
N TYR A 898 -11.61 -11.31 -25.04
CA TYR A 898 -11.77 -9.86 -25.01
C TYR A 898 -10.44 -9.14 -25.22
N HIS A 899 -10.37 -8.24 -26.21
CA HIS A 899 -9.16 -7.46 -26.51
C HIS A 899 -7.87 -8.29 -26.74
N THR A 900 -7.99 -9.52 -27.27
CA THR A 900 -6.87 -10.42 -27.53
C THR A 900 -6.16 -10.05 -28.84
N GLN A 901 -5.41 -8.93 -28.85
CA GLN A 901 -4.94 -8.25 -30.06
C GLN A 901 -4.00 -9.10 -30.94
N GLY A 902 -3.12 -9.88 -30.33
CA GLY A 902 -2.15 -10.72 -31.05
C GLY A 902 -2.80 -11.87 -31.83
N LEU A 903 -3.97 -12.33 -31.38
CA LEU A 903 -4.58 -13.61 -31.76
C LEU A 903 -4.91 -13.67 -33.25
N LYS A 904 -4.31 -14.61 -33.97
CA LYS A 904 -4.44 -14.77 -35.43
C LYS A 904 -5.53 -15.76 -35.84
N SER A 905 -5.75 -16.80 -35.02
CA SER A 905 -6.77 -17.84 -35.26
C SER A 905 -7.25 -18.49 -33.96
N LEU A 906 -8.47 -19.03 -33.97
CA LEU A 906 -9.02 -19.90 -32.93
C LEU A 906 -9.15 -21.33 -33.47
N ASN A 907 -8.02 -22.03 -33.56
CA ASN A 907 -7.91 -23.33 -34.22
C ASN A 907 -7.80 -24.53 -33.25
N GLY A 908 -7.39 -24.32 -32.01
CA GLY A 908 -7.05 -25.39 -31.06
C GLY A 908 -8.18 -25.85 -30.12
N PHE A 909 -9.39 -26.03 -30.65
CA PHE A 909 -10.58 -26.45 -29.90
C PHE A 909 -11.30 -27.65 -30.56
N ASN A 910 -10.61 -28.43 -31.39
CA ASN A 910 -11.25 -29.36 -32.34
C ASN A 910 -11.99 -30.54 -31.67
N LYS A 911 -11.67 -30.87 -30.41
CA LYS A 911 -12.36 -31.90 -29.63
C LYS A 911 -13.51 -31.37 -28.77
N LEU A 912 -13.77 -30.06 -28.74
CA LEU A 912 -14.84 -29.48 -27.95
C LEU A 912 -16.19 -29.92 -28.53
N GLU A 913 -16.90 -30.81 -27.83
CA GLU A 913 -18.19 -31.33 -28.28
C GLU A 913 -19.37 -30.51 -27.76
N LYS A 914 -19.21 -29.89 -26.59
CA LYS A 914 -20.28 -29.25 -25.83
C LYS A 914 -19.82 -27.92 -25.26
N LEU A 915 -20.69 -26.91 -25.36
CA LEU A 915 -20.53 -25.64 -24.67
C LEU A 915 -21.85 -25.35 -23.93
N SER A 916 -21.84 -25.49 -22.61
CA SER A 916 -23.08 -25.38 -21.79
C SER A 916 -23.54 -23.93 -21.59
N GLY A 917 -22.85 -22.98 -22.22
CA GLY A 917 -22.95 -21.53 -22.09
C GLY A 917 -22.44 -20.85 -23.37
N THR A 918 -21.78 -19.71 -23.23
CA THR A 918 -21.52 -18.78 -24.35
C THR A 918 -20.15 -18.98 -24.98
N PHE A 919 -20.09 -18.94 -26.32
CA PHE A 919 -18.88 -18.60 -27.07
C PHE A 919 -18.88 -17.09 -27.34
N SER A 920 -17.90 -16.36 -26.82
CA SER A 920 -17.82 -14.89 -26.96
C SER A 920 -16.47 -14.44 -27.50
N VAL A 921 -16.49 -13.61 -28.55
CA VAL A 921 -15.29 -12.96 -29.11
C VAL A 921 -15.58 -11.49 -29.35
N ASN A 922 -15.05 -10.61 -28.51
CA ASN A 922 -15.12 -9.16 -28.70
C ASN A 922 -13.77 -8.59 -29.18
N LEU A 923 -13.78 -8.09 -30.41
CA LEU A 923 -12.62 -7.58 -31.15
C LEU A 923 -12.40 -6.06 -31.01
N ALA A 924 -13.11 -5.38 -30.10
CA ALA A 924 -13.16 -3.92 -29.97
C ALA A 924 -11.89 -3.21 -29.44
N ALA A 925 -10.71 -3.76 -29.73
CA ALA A 925 -9.44 -3.29 -29.22
C ALA A 925 -8.76 -2.24 -30.12
N THR A 926 -7.72 -1.60 -29.58
CA THR A 926 -6.87 -0.64 -30.29
C THR A 926 -5.39 -0.97 -30.02
N PRO A 927 -4.60 -1.41 -31.01
CA PRO A 927 -5.03 -1.82 -32.36
C PRO A 927 -6.05 -2.97 -32.37
N VAL A 928 -6.81 -3.06 -33.47
CA VAL A 928 -7.81 -4.12 -33.70
C VAL A 928 -7.11 -5.47 -33.87
N PRO A 929 -7.64 -6.58 -33.31
CA PRO A 929 -6.98 -7.87 -33.32
C PRO A 929 -6.65 -8.42 -34.71
N ASN A 930 -5.65 -9.30 -34.75
CA ASN A 930 -5.17 -9.97 -35.96
C ASN A 930 -6.02 -11.18 -36.38
N LEU A 931 -7.17 -11.41 -35.75
CA LEU A 931 -7.99 -12.61 -35.93
C LEU A 931 -8.58 -12.63 -37.35
N ALA A 932 -8.03 -13.47 -38.22
CA ALA A 932 -8.42 -13.57 -39.62
C ALA A 932 -9.49 -14.65 -39.85
N SER A 933 -9.49 -15.72 -39.04
CA SER A 933 -10.44 -16.83 -39.16
C SER A 933 -10.74 -17.54 -37.83
N ILE A 934 -11.92 -18.19 -37.76
CA ILE A 934 -12.35 -19.06 -36.65
C ILE A 934 -12.69 -20.44 -37.22
N ASN A 935 -11.71 -21.35 -37.19
CA ASN A 935 -11.76 -22.60 -37.94
C ASN A 935 -11.65 -23.88 -37.06
N GLY A 936 -11.50 -23.75 -35.73
CA GLY A 936 -11.15 -24.86 -34.83
C GLY A 936 -12.25 -25.52 -33.99
N LEU A 937 -13.54 -25.19 -34.16
CA LEU A 937 -14.63 -25.63 -33.27
C LEU A 937 -15.45 -26.80 -33.87
N ASN A 938 -14.78 -27.67 -34.66
CA ASN A 938 -15.44 -28.55 -35.63
C ASN A 938 -16.34 -29.63 -35.02
N SER A 939 -16.11 -30.03 -33.77
CA SER A 939 -16.91 -31.04 -33.06
C SER A 939 -18.05 -30.48 -32.22
N LEU A 940 -18.18 -29.15 -32.11
CA LEU A 940 -19.14 -28.51 -31.19
C LEU A 940 -20.57 -28.72 -31.69
N LYS A 941 -21.38 -29.49 -30.96
CA LYS A 941 -22.74 -29.89 -31.35
C LYS A 941 -23.80 -28.87 -30.94
N THR A 942 -23.65 -28.30 -29.75
CA THR A 942 -24.61 -27.36 -29.15
C THR A 942 -23.91 -26.25 -28.36
N ALA A 943 -24.51 -25.06 -28.31
CA ALA A 943 -24.08 -23.93 -27.50
C ALA A 943 -25.28 -23.21 -26.87
N GLN A 944 -25.10 -22.51 -25.73
CA GLN A 944 -26.15 -21.61 -25.23
C GLN A 944 -26.26 -20.36 -26.13
N ALA A 945 -25.12 -19.76 -26.49
CA ALA A 945 -25.06 -18.57 -27.34
C ALA A 945 -23.73 -18.49 -28.12
N ILE A 946 -23.77 -17.88 -29.30
CA ILE A 946 -22.61 -17.56 -30.15
C ILE A 946 -22.60 -16.05 -30.39
N LEU A 947 -21.65 -15.33 -29.80
CA LEU A 947 -21.55 -13.87 -29.82
C LEU A 947 -20.18 -13.43 -30.37
N ILE A 948 -20.15 -12.81 -31.56
CA ILE A 948 -18.92 -12.30 -32.19
C ILE A 948 -19.15 -10.84 -32.60
N ASN A 949 -18.42 -9.91 -32.00
CA ASN A 949 -18.61 -8.47 -32.21
C ASN A 949 -17.30 -7.67 -32.31
N ASP A 950 -17.38 -6.51 -32.95
CA ASP A 950 -16.34 -5.48 -32.91
C ASP A 950 -16.95 -4.09 -32.69
N ASP A 951 -16.94 -3.60 -31.45
CA ASP A 951 -17.51 -2.28 -31.14
C ASP A 951 -16.75 -1.10 -31.78
N GLN A 952 -15.62 -1.33 -32.47
CA GLN A 952 -14.88 -0.35 -33.29
C GLN A 952 -15.19 -0.46 -34.80
N ASN A 953 -15.75 -1.58 -35.28
CA ASN A 953 -15.99 -1.87 -36.70
C ASN A 953 -14.73 -1.78 -37.60
N GLY A 954 -13.58 -2.24 -37.09
CA GLY A 954 -12.30 -2.33 -37.82
C GLY A 954 -11.82 -3.75 -38.11
N SER A 955 -12.62 -4.76 -37.73
CA SER A 955 -12.29 -6.19 -37.70
C SER A 955 -11.57 -6.71 -38.95
N LYS A 956 -10.59 -7.60 -38.72
CA LYS A 956 -9.85 -8.32 -39.77
C LYS A 956 -10.42 -9.71 -40.07
N LEU A 957 -11.48 -10.14 -39.38
CA LEU A 957 -12.09 -11.46 -39.54
C LEU A 957 -12.73 -11.57 -40.93
N LEU A 958 -12.25 -12.51 -41.74
CA LEU A 958 -12.72 -12.76 -43.11
C LEU A 958 -13.70 -13.93 -43.18
N GLU A 959 -13.44 -14.98 -42.38
CA GLU A 959 -14.16 -16.26 -42.48
C GLU A 959 -14.41 -16.92 -41.11
N ILE A 960 -15.55 -17.63 -41.01
CA ILE A 960 -15.88 -18.51 -39.89
C ILE A 960 -16.23 -19.88 -40.46
N LYS A 961 -15.29 -20.83 -40.42
CA LYS A 961 -15.44 -22.19 -40.97
C LYS A 961 -15.49 -23.28 -39.90
N GLY A 962 -15.36 -22.90 -38.64
CA GLY A 962 -15.12 -23.83 -37.53
C GLY A 962 -16.31 -24.61 -37.02
N PHE A 963 -17.56 -24.14 -37.12
CA PHE A 963 -18.70 -24.70 -36.35
C PHE A 963 -19.40 -25.91 -36.99
N LYS A 964 -18.66 -26.79 -37.68
CA LYS A 964 -19.23 -27.76 -38.63
C LYS A 964 -20.23 -28.78 -38.03
N ALA A 965 -20.13 -29.10 -36.75
CA ALA A 965 -21.08 -29.99 -36.06
C ALA A 965 -22.27 -29.27 -35.38
N LEU A 966 -22.29 -27.92 -35.38
CA LEU A 966 -23.24 -27.15 -34.58
C LEU A 966 -24.64 -27.19 -35.21
N THR A 967 -25.62 -27.76 -34.49
CA THR A 967 -27.00 -27.94 -34.96
C THR A 967 -28.03 -27.11 -34.20
N ASP A 968 -27.75 -26.73 -32.95
CA ASP A 968 -28.65 -25.96 -32.08
C ASP A 968 -27.89 -24.91 -31.27
N ILE A 969 -28.48 -23.71 -31.18
CA ILE A 969 -28.07 -22.64 -30.26
C ILE A 969 -29.27 -22.29 -29.38
N GLN A 970 -29.17 -22.54 -28.08
CA GLN A 970 -30.34 -22.52 -27.18
C GLN A 970 -30.86 -21.11 -26.85
N SER A 971 -30.07 -20.07 -27.10
CA SER A 971 -30.42 -18.66 -26.92
C SER A 971 -30.00 -17.84 -28.14
N VAL A 972 -29.01 -16.95 -28.05
CA VAL A 972 -28.70 -15.94 -29.07
C VAL A 972 -27.58 -16.35 -30.04
N PHE A 973 -27.80 -16.08 -31.32
CA PHE A 973 -26.77 -16.02 -32.36
C PHE A 973 -26.55 -14.56 -32.80
N SER A 974 -25.32 -14.06 -32.72
CA SER A 974 -25.02 -12.65 -33.00
C SER A 974 -23.66 -12.45 -33.67
N LEU A 975 -23.66 -11.93 -34.89
CA LEU A 975 -22.50 -11.49 -35.66
C LEU A 975 -22.65 -9.98 -35.94
N THR A 976 -21.83 -9.14 -35.31
CA THR A 976 -22.02 -7.68 -35.38
C THR A 976 -20.74 -6.87 -35.64
N ARG A 977 -20.81 -5.89 -36.55
CA ARG A 977 -19.71 -4.97 -36.90
C ARG A 977 -18.47 -5.67 -37.48
N LEU A 978 -18.70 -6.79 -38.16
CA LEU A 978 -17.66 -7.62 -38.79
C LEU A 978 -17.54 -7.22 -40.27
N GLY A 979 -17.17 -5.96 -40.53
CA GLY A 979 -17.21 -5.34 -41.86
C GLY A 979 -16.34 -5.99 -42.96
N LYS A 980 -15.53 -7.00 -42.64
CA LYS A 980 -14.76 -7.81 -43.62
C LYS A 980 -15.18 -9.28 -43.70
N LEU A 981 -16.11 -9.72 -42.84
CA LEU A 981 -16.60 -11.10 -42.83
C LEU A 981 -17.44 -11.35 -44.09
N SER A 982 -17.00 -12.27 -44.93
CA SER A 982 -17.64 -12.64 -46.20
C SER A 982 -18.02 -14.12 -46.29
N ASP A 983 -17.48 -14.98 -45.42
CA ASP A 983 -17.74 -16.42 -45.39
C ASP A 983 -18.13 -16.89 -43.96
N VAL A 984 -19.30 -17.50 -43.82
CA VAL A 984 -19.81 -18.08 -42.57
C VAL A 984 -20.16 -19.57 -42.70
N SER A 985 -19.59 -20.25 -43.70
CA SER A 985 -19.86 -21.66 -44.06
C SER A 985 -19.70 -22.66 -42.92
N GLY A 986 -19.00 -22.31 -41.83
CA GLY A 986 -18.94 -23.11 -40.61
C GLY A 986 -20.31 -23.45 -40.01
N PHE A 987 -21.32 -22.60 -40.19
CA PHE A 987 -22.67 -22.81 -39.64
C PHE A 987 -23.60 -23.66 -40.52
N ALA A 988 -23.11 -24.30 -41.59
CA ALA A 988 -23.89 -25.06 -42.58
C ALA A 988 -24.79 -26.20 -42.05
N ASN A 989 -24.66 -26.57 -40.77
CA ASN A 989 -25.51 -27.56 -40.10
C ASN A 989 -26.46 -26.99 -39.03
N LEU A 990 -26.44 -25.67 -38.79
CA LEU A 990 -27.31 -25.02 -37.80
C LEU A 990 -28.78 -25.15 -38.22
N THR A 991 -29.61 -25.70 -37.33
CA THR A 991 -31.04 -25.96 -37.56
C THR A 991 -31.96 -25.09 -36.71
N THR A 992 -31.50 -24.68 -35.52
CA THR A 992 -32.33 -23.94 -34.55
C THR A 992 -31.53 -22.88 -33.80
N VAL A 993 -32.15 -21.71 -33.61
CA VAL A 993 -31.74 -20.69 -32.64
C VAL A 993 -32.90 -20.40 -31.69
N GLY A 994 -32.70 -20.49 -30.38
CA GLY A 994 -33.77 -20.45 -29.38
C GLY A 994 -34.28 -19.05 -29.04
N GLN A 995 -33.50 -18.00 -29.29
CA GLN A 995 -33.87 -16.60 -29.11
C GLN A 995 -33.48 -15.79 -30.37
N ASP A 996 -32.79 -14.66 -30.23
CA ASP A 996 -32.51 -13.76 -31.34
C ASP A 996 -31.41 -14.27 -32.28
N PHE A 997 -31.57 -14.00 -33.57
CA PHE A 997 -30.57 -14.19 -34.62
C PHE A 997 -30.23 -12.81 -35.21
N THR A 998 -28.98 -12.35 -35.07
CA THR A 998 -28.56 -11.03 -35.53
C THR A 998 -27.34 -11.12 -36.45
N ILE A 999 -27.46 -10.53 -37.65
CA ILE A 999 -26.35 -10.23 -38.55
C ILE A 999 -26.40 -8.73 -38.88
N LEU A 1000 -25.43 -7.98 -38.34
CA LEU A 1000 -25.40 -6.52 -38.34
C LEU A 1000 -24.04 -6.01 -38.82
N LEU A 1001 -24.00 -5.10 -39.79
CA LEU A 1001 -22.75 -4.46 -40.26
C LEU A 1001 -21.69 -5.50 -40.68
N THR A 1002 -22.04 -6.39 -41.62
CA THR A 1002 -21.15 -7.40 -42.20
C THR A 1002 -21.07 -7.27 -43.74
N SER A 1003 -20.06 -7.91 -44.34
CA SER A 1003 -19.87 -7.99 -45.79
C SER A 1003 -20.29 -9.34 -46.38
N LEU A 1004 -21.28 -10.00 -45.75
CA LEU A 1004 -21.87 -11.24 -46.23
C LEU A 1004 -22.75 -10.99 -47.47
N PRO A 1005 -22.46 -11.61 -48.64
CA PRO A 1005 -23.24 -11.38 -49.86
C PRO A 1005 -24.55 -12.17 -49.90
N LYS A 1006 -24.59 -13.34 -49.22
CA LYS A 1006 -25.70 -14.30 -49.17
C LYS A 1006 -25.76 -14.95 -47.78
N MET A 1007 -26.84 -15.69 -47.51
CA MET A 1007 -27.09 -16.36 -46.23
C MET A 1007 -26.90 -17.89 -46.28
N HIS A 1008 -26.19 -18.38 -47.29
CA HIS A 1008 -26.10 -19.81 -47.65
C HIS A 1008 -25.71 -20.77 -46.52
N ALA A 1009 -24.98 -20.30 -45.51
CA ALA A 1009 -24.60 -21.08 -44.34
C ALA A 1009 -25.79 -21.48 -43.46
N PHE A 1010 -26.95 -20.82 -43.58
CA PHE A 1010 -28.11 -21.07 -42.74
C PHE A 1010 -29.16 -21.96 -43.43
N ALA A 1011 -28.79 -22.67 -44.51
CA ALA A 1011 -29.67 -23.46 -45.37
C ALA A 1011 -30.53 -24.53 -44.67
N LYS A 1012 -30.23 -24.89 -43.42
CA LYS A 1012 -30.98 -25.86 -42.59
C LYS A 1012 -31.71 -25.21 -41.40
N LEU A 1013 -31.55 -23.90 -41.18
CA LEU A 1013 -32.14 -23.15 -40.08
C LEU A 1013 -33.67 -23.11 -40.26
N ASN A 1014 -34.41 -23.85 -39.45
CA ASN A 1014 -35.86 -23.98 -39.54
C ASN A 1014 -36.63 -23.11 -38.53
N ARG A 1015 -35.98 -22.67 -37.44
CA ARG A 1015 -36.59 -21.84 -36.39
C ARG A 1015 -35.60 -20.84 -35.80
N VAL A 1016 -36.09 -19.61 -35.62
CA VAL A 1016 -35.48 -18.57 -34.77
C VAL A 1016 -36.49 -18.19 -33.68
N GLY A 1017 -36.14 -18.36 -32.40
CA GLY A 1017 -37.03 -18.06 -31.29
C GLY A 1017 -37.98 -19.19 -30.88
N THR A 1018 -38.87 -18.87 -29.94
CA THR A 1018 -39.87 -19.78 -29.33
C THR A 1018 -41.31 -19.28 -29.47
N GLY A 1019 -41.54 -18.20 -30.22
CA GLY A 1019 -42.85 -17.54 -30.38
C GLY A 1019 -43.14 -16.46 -29.34
N ALA A 1020 -42.50 -16.51 -28.16
CA ALA A 1020 -42.54 -15.44 -27.14
C ALA A 1020 -41.35 -14.45 -27.26
N SER A 1021 -40.21 -14.92 -27.79
CA SER A 1021 -39.01 -14.14 -28.07
C SER A 1021 -38.29 -14.69 -29.32
N GLY A 1022 -37.37 -13.92 -29.90
CA GLY A 1022 -36.55 -14.34 -31.05
C GLY A 1022 -36.83 -13.58 -32.34
N THR A 1023 -36.05 -12.53 -32.55
CA THR A 1023 -36.03 -11.67 -33.73
C THR A 1023 -34.97 -12.15 -34.71
N LEU A 1024 -35.33 -12.30 -35.99
CA LEU A 1024 -34.38 -12.40 -37.08
C LEU A 1024 -34.05 -10.98 -37.57
N THR A 1025 -32.83 -10.51 -37.25
CA THR A 1025 -32.34 -9.16 -37.57
C THR A 1025 -31.22 -9.21 -38.61
N LEU A 1026 -31.45 -8.57 -39.76
CA LEU A 1026 -30.50 -8.35 -40.84
C LEU A 1026 -30.39 -6.84 -41.10
N HIS A 1027 -29.31 -6.20 -40.64
CA HIS A 1027 -29.20 -4.74 -40.64
C HIS A 1027 -27.86 -4.20 -41.14
N ASN A 1028 -27.88 -3.17 -42.00
CA ASN A 1028 -26.68 -2.51 -42.56
C ASN A 1028 -25.63 -3.49 -43.17
N ASN A 1029 -26.06 -4.61 -43.76
CA ASN A 1029 -25.13 -5.52 -44.45
C ASN A 1029 -24.93 -5.01 -45.89
N SER A 1030 -23.77 -4.44 -46.18
CA SER A 1030 -23.55 -3.64 -47.41
C SER A 1030 -23.52 -4.48 -48.68
N GLU A 1031 -23.06 -5.73 -48.58
CA GLU A 1031 -22.86 -6.64 -49.71
C GLU A 1031 -24.05 -7.59 -49.97
N LEU A 1032 -25.02 -7.63 -49.06
CA LEU A 1032 -26.13 -8.60 -49.08
C LEU A 1032 -27.07 -8.37 -50.27
N THR A 1033 -27.06 -9.26 -51.27
CA THR A 1033 -27.87 -9.12 -52.50
C THR A 1033 -29.26 -9.73 -52.39
N ASP A 1034 -29.40 -10.77 -51.58
CA ASP A 1034 -30.58 -11.61 -51.41
C ASP A 1034 -30.46 -12.45 -50.13
N LEU A 1035 -31.53 -13.18 -49.79
CA LEU A 1035 -31.61 -14.01 -48.59
C LEU A 1035 -31.44 -15.51 -48.86
N ASP A 1036 -30.79 -15.89 -49.98
CA ASP A 1036 -30.56 -17.28 -50.34
C ASP A 1036 -29.82 -18.00 -49.20
N GLY A 1037 -30.49 -18.98 -48.60
CA GLY A 1037 -30.02 -19.68 -47.41
C GLY A 1037 -31.01 -19.72 -46.25
N PHE A 1038 -32.08 -18.91 -46.21
CA PHE A 1038 -33.13 -19.08 -45.20
C PHE A 1038 -34.30 -19.98 -45.66
N ASN A 1039 -34.13 -20.75 -46.74
CA ASN A 1039 -35.21 -21.51 -47.39
C ASN A 1039 -35.91 -22.55 -46.47
N ALA A 1040 -35.21 -23.05 -45.45
CA ALA A 1040 -35.76 -23.97 -44.46
C ALA A 1040 -36.56 -23.28 -43.33
N LEU A 1041 -36.44 -21.95 -43.17
CA LEU A 1041 -36.94 -21.20 -42.03
C LEU A 1041 -38.47 -21.16 -42.03
N LYS A 1042 -39.09 -21.93 -41.13
CA LYS A 1042 -40.55 -22.02 -40.98
C LYS A 1042 -41.14 -20.96 -40.06
N THR A 1043 -40.40 -20.58 -39.02
CA THR A 1043 -40.94 -19.72 -37.96
C THR A 1043 -39.89 -18.74 -37.40
N CYS A 1044 -40.34 -17.52 -37.14
CA CYS A 1044 -39.66 -16.59 -36.24
C CYS A 1044 -40.68 -15.82 -35.37
N SER A 1045 -40.23 -15.21 -34.26
CA SER A 1045 -41.14 -14.36 -33.47
C SER A 1045 -41.27 -12.98 -34.12
N GLN A 1046 -40.16 -12.38 -34.57
CA GLN A 1046 -40.14 -11.10 -35.29
C GLN A 1046 -39.14 -11.13 -36.45
N LEU A 1047 -39.41 -10.36 -37.51
CA LEU A 1047 -38.52 -10.16 -38.65
C LEU A 1047 -38.11 -8.68 -38.77
N SER A 1048 -36.82 -8.41 -38.95
CA SER A 1048 -36.24 -7.07 -39.03
C SER A 1048 -35.19 -7.03 -40.14
N ILE A 1049 -35.55 -6.52 -41.32
CA ILE A 1049 -34.68 -6.45 -42.51
C ILE A 1049 -34.53 -4.99 -42.89
N ASN A 1050 -33.45 -4.36 -42.44
CA ASN A 1050 -33.37 -2.90 -42.39
C ASN A 1050 -32.04 -2.37 -42.96
N SER A 1051 -32.12 -1.38 -43.85
CA SER A 1051 -30.95 -0.65 -44.39
C SER A 1051 -29.90 -1.54 -45.09
N ASN A 1052 -30.31 -2.61 -45.79
CA ASN A 1052 -29.39 -3.43 -46.60
C ASN A 1052 -29.41 -2.90 -48.04
N PRO A 1053 -28.40 -2.12 -48.50
CA PRO A 1053 -28.53 -1.29 -49.70
C PRO A 1053 -28.50 -2.08 -51.01
N LYS A 1054 -27.85 -3.24 -51.04
CA LYS A 1054 -27.78 -4.12 -52.23
C LYS A 1054 -28.89 -5.18 -52.27
N LEU A 1055 -29.74 -5.27 -51.24
CA LEU A 1055 -30.76 -6.31 -51.13
C LEU A 1055 -31.86 -6.08 -52.18
N THR A 1056 -31.98 -7.00 -53.13
CA THR A 1056 -32.94 -6.91 -54.26
C THR A 1056 -34.23 -7.69 -54.03
N GLN A 1057 -34.15 -8.81 -53.31
CA GLN A 1057 -35.23 -9.77 -53.13
C GLN A 1057 -35.09 -10.52 -51.80
N ILE A 1058 -36.22 -10.94 -51.22
CA ILE A 1058 -36.27 -11.75 -49.99
C ILE A 1058 -36.76 -13.20 -50.21
N ASN A 1059 -36.68 -13.69 -51.45
CA ASN A 1059 -37.24 -15.00 -51.87
C ASN A 1059 -36.70 -16.21 -51.07
N GLY A 1060 -35.51 -16.07 -50.49
CA GLY A 1060 -34.95 -17.05 -49.55
C GLY A 1060 -35.77 -17.24 -48.25
N LEU A 1061 -36.74 -16.37 -47.95
CA LEU A 1061 -37.70 -16.55 -46.85
C LEU A 1061 -38.96 -17.33 -47.24
N SER A 1062 -39.06 -17.84 -48.48
CA SER A 1062 -40.26 -18.53 -49.00
C SER A 1062 -40.75 -19.73 -48.17
N GLY A 1063 -39.92 -20.29 -47.29
CA GLY A 1063 -40.32 -21.31 -46.31
C GLY A 1063 -41.14 -20.79 -45.12
N LEU A 1064 -41.20 -19.47 -44.89
CA LEU A 1064 -41.67 -18.83 -43.66
C LEU A 1064 -43.21 -18.78 -43.58
N GLU A 1065 -43.76 -19.53 -42.62
CA GLU A 1065 -45.21 -19.74 -42.46
C GLU A 1065 -45.80 -18.89 -41.32
N LYS A 1066 -45.02 -18.63 -40.26
CA LYS A 1066 -45.48 -17.91 -39.06
C LYS A 1066 -44.45 -16.90 -38.56
N ILE A 1067 -44.91 -15.65 -38.44
CA ILE A 1067 -44.26 -14.54 -37.74
C ILE A 1067 -45.27 -14.00 -36.73
N ALA A 1068 -44.93 -14.00 -35.43
CA ALA A 1068 -45.91 -13.81 -34.35
C ALA A 1068 -46.07 -12.35 -33.89
N LEU A 1069 -44.96 -11.62 -33.74
CA LEU A 1069 -44.93 -10.22 -33.34
C LEU A 1069 -44.98 -9.30 -34.56
N GLY A 1070 -44.33 -9.70 -35.66
CA GLY A 1070 -44.51 -9.09 -36.97
C GLY A 1070 -43.23 -8.75 -37.74
N ILE A 1071 -43.36 -7.84 -38.70
CA ILE A 1071 -42.27 -7.47 -39.62
C ILE A 1071 -41.93 -5.97 -39.56
N SER A 1072 -40.63 -5.68 -39.67
CA SER A 1072 -40.07 -4.37 -40.04
C SER A 1072 -39.18 -4.57 -41.26
N ILE A 1073 -39.53 -3.96 -42.39
CA ILE A 1073 -38.73 -3.97 -43.61
C ILE A 1073 -38.54 -2.53 -44.07
N THR A 1074 -37.39 -1.95 -43.75
CA THR A 1074 -37.18 -0.49 -43.85
C THR A 1074 -35.88 -0.13 -44.58
N SER A 1075 -35.92 0.87 -45.46
CA SER A 1075 -34.73 1.46 -46.11
C SER A 1075 -33.86 0.51 -46.97
N ASN A 1076 -34.41 -0.60 -47.48
CA ASN A 1076 -33.70 -1.49 -48.41
C ASN A 1076 -33.88 -0.97 -49.85
N LYS A 1077 -33.03 -0.03 -50.28
CA LYS A 1077 -33.23 0.81 -51.48
C LYS A 1077 -33.56 0.02 -52.76
N LEU A 1078 -32.88 -1.11 -53.00
CA LEU A 1078 -33.03 -1.94 -54.21
C LEU A 1078 -34.07 -3.06 -54.10
N LEU A 1079 -34.71 -3.23 -52.94
CA LEU A 1079 -35.69 -4.29 -52.71
C LEU A 1079 -36.94 -4.02 -53.56
N ASN A 1080 -37.24 -4.90 -54.52
CA ASN A 1080 -38.32 -4.70 -55.49
C ASN A 1080 -39.56 -5.59 -55.24
N THR A 1081 -39.42 -6.70 -54.51
CA THR A 1081 -40.53 -7.63 -54.21
C THR A 1081 -40.49 -8.19 -52.78
N LEU A 1082 -41.67 -8.39 -52.18
CA LEU A 1082 -41.86 -9.13 -50.92
C LEU A 1082 -42.28 -10.60 -51.08
N ASN A 1083 -42.23 -11.18 -52.30
CA ASN A 1083 -42.81 -12.52 -52.56
C ASN A 1083 -42.25 -13.67 -51.71
N GLY A 1084 -41.06 -13.52 -51.12
CA GLY A 1084 -40.56 -14.43 -50.08
C GLY A 1084 -41.46 -14.58 -48.84
N LEU A 1085 -42.41 -13.66 -48.60
CA LEU A 1085 -43.36 -13.77 -47.48
C LEU A 1085 -44.70 -14.44 -47.85
N ALA A 1086 -44.87 -14.89 -49.10
CA ALA A 1086 -46.17 -15.36 -49.62
C ALA A 1086 -46.81 -16.54 -48.86
N ASN A 1087 -46.05 -17.29 -48.05
CA ASN A 1087 -46.56 -18.38 -47.23
C ASN A 1087 -47.05 -17.97 -45.83
N TRP A 1088 -46.74 -16.75 -45.37
CA TRP A 1088 -47.09 -16.25 -44.03
C TRP A 1088 -48.60 -16.14 -43.83
N THR A 1089 -49.09 -16.69 -42.72
CA THR A 1089 -50.52 -16.65 -42.32
C THR A 1089 -50.67 -16.59 -40.79
N GLY A 1090 -51.90 -16.52 -40.29
CA GLY A 1090 -52.23 -16.44 -38.87
C GLY A 1090 -52.37 -15.01 -38.32
N ALA A 1091 -52.02 -14.78 -37.05
CA ALA A 1091 -52.14 -13.48 -36.39
C ALA A 1091 -50.77 -12.84 -36.14
N THR A 1092 -50.70 -11.51 -36.30
CA THR A 1092 -49.50 -10.69 -36.10
C THR A 1092 -49.84 -9.31 -35.53
N VAL A 1093 -48.95 -8.77 -34.69
CA VAL A 1093 -49.14 -7.44 -34.07
C VAL A 1093 -48.77 -6.30 -35.02
N ASN A 1094 -47.74 -6.45 -35.86
CA ASN A 1094 -47.21 -5.35 -36.68
C ASN A 1094 -46.82 -5.77 -38.11
N VAL A 1095 -47.20 -4.95 -39.09
CA VAL A 1095 -46.66 -4.93 -40.45
C VAL A 1095 -46.16 -3.52 -40.73
N SER A 1096 -44.84 -3.33 -40.72
CA SER A 1096 -44.18 -2.06 -41.03
C SER A 1096 -43.25 -2.23 -42.23
N VAL A 1097 -43.59 -1.61 -43.37
CA VAL A 1097 -42.79 -1.65 -44.61
C VAL A 1097 -42.63 -0.24 -45.16
N SER A 1098 -41.43 0.34 -45.08
CA SER A 1098 -41.25 1.74 -45.50
C SER A 1098 -39.87 2.13 -46.02
N SER A 1099 -39.83 3.19 -46.82
CA SER A 1099 -38.60 3.73 -47.42
C SER A 1099 -37.82 2.74 -48.32
N ASN A 1100 -38.46 1.69 -48.82
CA ASN A 1100 -37.86 0.77 -49.80
C ASN A 1100 -38.15 1.33 -51.20
N GLU A 1101 -37.31 2.23 -51.69
CA GLU A 1101 -37.55 3.04 -52.89
C GLU A 1101 -37.96 2.24 -54.14
N SER A 1102 -37.37 1.05 -54.36
CA SER A 1102 -37.66 0.21 -55.52
C SER A 1102 -38.90 -0.70 -55.35
N LEU A 1103 -39.52 -0.75 -54.17
CA LEU A 1103 -40.51 -1.77 -53.84
C LEU A 1103 -41.88 -1.48 -54.47
N SER A 1104 -42.15 -2.11 -55.62
CA SER A 1104 -43.43 -2.03 -56.34
C SER A 1104 -44.31 -3.27 -56.17
N ASP A 1105 -43.75 -4.41 -55.76
CA ASP A 1105 -44.48 -5.67 -55.57
C ASP A 1105 -44.54 -6.10 -54.09
N LEU A 1106 -45.73 -5.99 -53.50
CA LEU A 1106 -46.01 -6.39 -52.12
C LEU A 1106 -46.91 -7.64 -52.08
N CYS A 1107 -47.03 -8.40 -53.18
CA CYS A 1107 -47.96 -9.53 -53.27
C CYS A 1107 -47.69 -10.66 -52.28
N GLY A 1108 -46.46 -10.79 -51.75
CA GLY A 1108 -46.16 -11.66 -50.60
C GLY A 1108 -46.97 -11.36 -49.33
N LEU A 1109 -47.51 -10.15 -49.14
CA LEU A 1109 -48.36 -9.81 -48.00
C LEU A 1109 -49.85 -10.19 -48.20
N THR A 1110 -50.24 -10.63 -49.40
CA THR A 1110 -51.65 -10.91 -49.75
C THR A 1110 -52.27 -12.02 -48.88
N LYS A 1111 -51.48 -13.03 -48.51
CA LYS A 1111 -51.96 -14.18 -47.74
C LYS A 1111 -52.31 -13.79 -46.30
N ILE A 1112 -51.36 -13.23 -45.56
CA ILE A 1112 -51.58 -12.69 -44.21
C ILE A 1112 -52.67 -11.59 -44.17
N ALA A 1113 -52.83 -10.81 -45.25
CA ALA A 1113 -53.90 -9.82 -45.37
C ALA A 1113 -55.30 -10.43 -45.56
N LYS A 1114 -55.43 -11.55 -46.27
CA LYS A 1114 -56.71 -12.23 -46.56
C LYS A 1114 -57.13 -13.24 -45.49
N GLU A 1115 -56.20 -14.10 -45.09
CA GLU A 1115 -56.44 -15.25 -44.19
C GLU A 1115 -56.16 -14.91 -42.71
N GLY A 1116 -55.41 -13.82 -42.47
CA GLY A 1116 -54.84 -13.52 -41.17
C GLY A 1116 -55.42 -12.30 -40.46
N THR A 1117 -54.85 -12.02 -39.29
CA THR A 1117 -55.15 -10.83 -38.47
C THR A 1117 -53.89 -9.99 -38.32
N ILE A 1118 -53.93 -8.74 -38.78
CA ILE A 1118 -52.86 -7.76 -38.61
C ILE A 1118 -53.40 -6.66 -37.69
N THR A 1119 -52.83 -6.48 -36.49
CA THR A 1119 -53.29 -5.44 -35.54
C THR A 1119 -52.88 -4.04 -35.99
N ASN A 1120 -51.62 -3.85 -36.41
CA ASN A 1120 -51.10 -2.58 -36.90
C ASN A 1120 -50.51 -2.75 -38.29
N TYR A 1121 -50.96 -1.95 -39.26
CA TYR A 1121 -50.51 -1.98 -40.66
C TYR A 1121 -50.00 -0.59 -41.07
N SER A 1122 -48.74 -0.51 -41.48
CA SER A 1122 -48.08 0.73 -41.91
C SER A 1122 -47.21 0.45 -43.14
N VAL A 1123 -47.61 0.99 -44.30
CA VAL A 1123 -46.86 0.90 -45.55
C VAL A 1123 -46.78 2.28 -46.19
N SER A 1124 -45.55 2.82 -46.30
CA SER A 1124 -45.31 4.21 -46.72
C SER A 1124 -43.93 4.42 -47.35
N SER A 1125 -43.78 5.39 -48.24
CA SER A 1125 -42.50 5.75 -48.87
C SER A 1125 -41.82 4.64 -49.68
N ASN A 1126 -42.58 3.66 -50.18
CA ASN A 1126 -42.14 2.66 -51.16
C ASN A 1126 -42.62 3.05 -52.59
N SER A 1127 -42.21 2.36 -53.66
CA SER A 1127 -42.70 2.63 -55.04
C SER A 1127 -44.21 2.34 -55.20
N TYR A 1128 -44.72 1.35 -54.45
CA TYR A 1128 -46.14 1.09 -54.26
C TYR A 1128 -46.49 0.99 -52.77
N ASN A 1129 -47.59 1.62 -52.35
CA ASN A 1129 -48.01 1.67 -50.95
C ASN A 1129 -49.50 1.27 -50.85
N PRO A 1130 -49.84 -0.03 -51.01
CA PRO A 1130 -51.23 -0.48 -50.95
C PRO A 1130 -51.77 -0.34 -49.52
N THR A 1131 -53.03 0.04 -49.41
CA THR A 1131 -53.81 -0.11 -48.18
C THR A 1131 -54.08 -1.58 -47.87
N LEU A 1132 -54.40 -1.91 -46.61
CA LEU A 1132 -54.77 -3.27 -46.23
C LEU A 1132 -56.03 -3.78 -46.97
N ALA A 1133 -56.93 -2.88 -47.39
CA ALA A 1133 -58.06 -3.22 -48.26
C ALA A 1133 -57.58 -3.61 -49.66
N GLN A 1134 -56.71 -2.82 -50.28
CA GLN A 1134 -56.13 -3.13 -51.60
C GLN A 1134 -55.40 -4.49 -51.61
N LEU A 1135 -54.64 -4.84 -50.57
CA LEU A 1135 -54.07 -6.18 -50.43
C LEU A 1135 -55.14 -7.29 -50.36
N LYS A 1136 -56.22 -7.06 -49.61
CA LYS A 1136 -57.37 -8.00 -49.55
C LYS A 1136 -58.06 -8.17 -50.90
N ASP A 1137 -58.13 -7.13 -51.72
CA ASP A 1137 -58.68 -7.18 -53.08
C ASP A 1137 -57.71 -7.81 -54.10
N GLY A 1138 -56.44 -8.03 -53.72
CA GLY A 1138 -55.37 -8.50 -54.63
C GLY A 1138 -54.66 -7.39 -55.42
N ASN A 1139 -54.98 -6.13 -55.14
CA ASN A 1139 -54.25 -4.96 -55.63
C ASN A 1139 -52.93 -4.81 -54.84
N CYS A 1140 -51.95 -5.66 -55.17
CA CYS A 1140 -50.72 -5.84 -54.40
C CYS A 1140 -49.42 -5.46 -55.13
N LYS A 1141 -49.51 -5.05 -56.39
CA LYS A 1141 -48.37 -4.59 -57.21
C LYS A 1141 -48.74 -3.42 -58.12
N LYS A 1142 -47.73 -2.70 -58.60
CA LYS A 1142 -47.81 -1.56 -59.52
C LYS A 1142 -46.91 -1.78 -60.74
#